data_AF-A0A255T5W7-F1
#
_entry.id   AF-A0A255T5W7-F1
#
_cell.length_a   1.000
_cell.length_b   1.000
_cell.length_c   1.000
_cell.angle_alpha   90.00
_cell.angle_beta   90.00
_cell.angle_gamma   90.00
#
_symmetry.space_group_name_H-M   'P 1'
#
loop_
_entity.id
_entity.type
_entity.pdbx_description
1 polymer ?
#
loop_
_entity_poly.entity_id
_entity_poly.type
_entity_poly.pdbx_seq_one_letter_code
_entity_poly.pdbx_strand_id
1 'polypeptide(L)'
;MACSENNSSEPVKNNGNAITFGTPYVNNKTKSATGDITNVDELKKHSIKVWGEKYSSTQYDANTAQNIFEQNNYTSLTWNADYNIWNYNNLVLWEDDMNYDFVGIAPEEETLNASYQEGKVTLTDIPVVQEIDNGDTKSGIDYLLSETFNSMANNSGIRGNVNLKMYHLLSRLSLYVWKKNETENNVTLKSLKIYLPKQTAKATYEEADHSGPNMNNDKWTWTGFENITNATNAEMLAASYDEYETCNTEKNIPTCSSEESAQTNAMILDKEFFISPSPKDESFYTYISTTYEIEANGVKKEITKFSRLVGFDKTTQGYRHNILICLDDNNVTFSIDTIEGWQTGNDNNDNGITNMAGHNFGFMAKQEGFDIAGVLQLNSTADMNNATFSNATIKNAEGTQTTHAEISIEGWYSSAECIGQSYGLPSATARFGKFTVTPDPSFMTSNGLYTLSITDQDNDTNTSNLNVEYSDMAFTIETTETNSTFTLPFPTGTISTPIAIVWGDNTSSTILDNIITATELQHTYSSTGDFQIRIISLETDASKQQIPELNFGKYPTLTANIEEISFDENENGKMVKSIDTPLLNNGSNDLSSVFYGTSITTIPADVFKHYANATNLDATFANCNQLTTVPSSLFEGMGKVESLFSTFRLCTSLTAIPSGIFDEMTKVKNMQAIFRDCSSLSSLPDGIFSRQSLCTNYIQLLTNCKKMKVSKDIFIDESAGITKSNRFSQADNVVRFDNVFWSIGSELTEDYGTMPDLWNYTFPYKYGYYRSATGSPTRYFISPKNILNWTNYSEIPSIWYKYEESELPENFKIVSTE
;
A
#
# COMPACT_ATOMS: atom_id res chain seq x y z
N MET A 1 -1.68 84.71 -20.01
CA MET A 1 -1.80 84.86 -18.54
C MET A 1 -3.29 84.96 -18.23
N ALA A 2 -3.76 84.22 -17.22
CA ALA A 2 -5.15 84.14 -16.75
C ALA A 2 -6.23 83.50 -17.68
N CYS A 3 -6.72 82.37 -17.17
CA CYS A 3 -7.96 81.61 -17.38
C CYS A 3 -9.11 82.17 -18.23
N SER A 4 -9.77 81.25 -18.96
CA SER A 4 -11.22 81.24 -19.17
C SER A 4 -11.75 79.83 -18.92
N GLU A 5 -12.62 79.66 -17.92
CA GLU A 5 -13.35 78.41 -17.70
C GLU A 5 -14.43 78.24 -18.77
N ASN A 6 -14.60 77.02 -19.27
CA ASN A 6 -15.87 76.51 -19.76
C ASN A 6 -15.82 74.98 -19.72
N ASN A 7 -16.44 74.40 -18.69
CA ASN A 7 -16.64 72.95 -18.61
C ASN A 7 -17.73 72.53 -19.60
N SER A 8 -17.32 72.20 -20.82
CA SER A 8 -18.08 71.35 -21.72
C SER A 8 -17.17 70.20 -22.14
N SER A 9 -17.49 69.00 -21.65
CA SER A 9 -16.83 67.75 -22.04
C SER A 9 -17.24 67.34 -23.46
N GLU A 10 -16.83 68.11 -24.46
CA GLU A 10 -16.78 67.60 -25.83
C GLU A 10 -15.64 66.56 -25.89
N PRO A 11 -15.88 65.35 -26.43
CA PRO A 11 -14.80 64.42 -26.71
C PRO A 11 -13.85 65.07 -27.72
N VAL A 12 -12.54 64.94 -27.48
CA VAL A 12 -11.49 65.47 -28.37
C VAL A 12 -11.77 65.00 -29.79
N LYS A 13 -12.06 65.93 -30.70
CA LYS A 13 -12.26 65.60 -32.11
C LYS A 13 -11.02 64.91 -32.64
N ASN A 14 -11.23 63.69 -33.11
CA ASN A 14 -10.21 62.76 -33.54
C ASN A 14 -9.30 63.40 -34.61
N ASN A 15 -8.11 63.88 -34.22
CA ASN A 15 -7.00 64.01 -35.14
C ASN A 15 -6.72 62.58 -35.62
N GLY A 16 -6.93 62.29 -36.91
CA GLY A 16 -6.95 60.93 -37.47
C GLY A 16 -5.66 60.11 -37.36
N ASN A 17 -4.70 60.55 -36.55
CA ASN A 17 -3.44 59.91 -36.23
C ASN A 17 -3.38 59.41 -34.76
N ALA A 18 -4.42 59.58 -33.93
CA ALA A 18 -4.41 59.06 -32.56
C ALA A 18 -4.46 57.52 -32.52
N ILE A 19 -3.77 56.93 -31.54
CA ILE A 19 -3.89 55.50 -31.23
C ILE A 19 -5.21 55.28 -30.49
N THR A 20 -6.02 54.34 -30.97
CA THR A 20 -7.34 54.03 -30.40
C THR A 20 -7.41 52.56 -30.04
N PHE A 21 -7.90 52.26 -28.84
CA PHE A 21 -8.15 50.90 -28.40
C PHE A 21 -9.54 50.47 -28.86
N GLY A 22 -9.60 49.35 -29.57
CA GLY A 22 -10.82 48.71 -30.03
C GLY A 22 -11.45 47.89 -28.90
N THR A 23 -12.16 46.82 -29.26
CA THR A 23 -12.74 45.92 -28.27
C THR A 23 -11.70 44.83 -27.93
N PRO A 24 -11.20 44.73 -26.69
CA PRO A 24 -10.37 43.62 -26.29
C PRO A 24 -11.12 42.31 -26.49
N TYR A 25 -10.42 41.30 -26.97
CA TYR A 25 -10.95 39.97 -27.16
C TYR A 25 -10.55 39.11 -25.96
N VAL A 26 -11.51 38.70 -25.14
CA VAL A 26 -11.29 37.60 -24.19
C VAL A 26 -11.42 36.29 -24.95
N ASN A 27 -10.40 35.44 -24.85
CA ASN A 27 -10.30 34.20 -25.60
C ASN A 27 -11.14 33.09 -24.96
N ASN A 28 -12.47 33.22 -25.05
CA ASN A 28 -13.43 32.32 -24.39
C ASN A 28 -14.21 31.42 -25.34
N LYS A 29 -14.31 30.14 -24.97
CA LYS A 29 -15.29 29.18 -25.52
C LYS A 29 -16.02 28.33 -24.46
N THR A 30 -15.99 28.72 -23.18
CA THR A 30 -16.61 27.95 -22.08
C THR A 30 -17.85 28.64 -21.48
N LYS A 31 -18.73 27.83 -20.86
CA LYS A 31 -19.90 28.33 -20.10
C LYS A 31 -19.47 29.24 -18.96
N SER A 32 -20.26 30.29 -18.69
CA SER A 32 -20.09 31.18 -17.54
C SER A 32 -20.10 30.42 -16.21
N ALA A 33 -18.95 30.41 -15.52
CA ALA A 33 -18.86 30.02 -14.12
C ALA A 33 -18.72 31.26 -13.22
N THR A 34 -19.10 31.13 -11.95
CA THR A 34 -19.05 32.22 -10.96
C THR A 34 -17.59 32.66 -10.76
N GLY A 35 -17.35 33.97 -10.68
CA GLY A 35 -16.02 34.56 -10.48
C GLY A 35 -15.26 34.99 -11.74
N ASP A 36 -15.41 34.26 -12.84
CA ASP A 36 -14.59 34.41 -14.05
C ASP A 36 -14.88 35.68 -14.89
N ILE A 37 -13.86 36.22 -15.57
CA ILE A 37 -14.01 37.25 -16.61
C ILE A 37 -14.14 36.54 -17.97
N THR A 38 -15.29 35.90 -18.22
CA THR A 38 -15.51 35.01 -19.38
C THR A 38 -15.82 35.68 -20.71
N ASN A 39 -15.93 37.01 -20.75
CA ASN A 39 -16.33 37.72 -21.95
C ASN A 39 -16.04 39.21 -21.85
N VAL A 40 -16.21 39.90 -22.97
CA VAL A 40 -16.00 41.33 -23.09
C VAL A 40 -16.90 42.15 -22.16
N ASP A 41 -18.13 41.72 -21.88
CA ASP A 41 -19.05 42.47 -21.01
C ASP A 41 -18.75 42.31 -19.51
N GLU A 42 -18.12 41.19 -19.10
CA GLU A 42 -17.44 41.09 -17.80
C GLU A 42 -16.18 41.96 -17.78
N LEU A 43 -15.33 41.90 -18.81
CA LEU A 43 -14.09 42.66 -18.87
C LEU A 43 -14.34 44.18 -18.80
N LYS A 44 -15.42 44.68 -19.41
CA LYS A 44 -15.87 46.09 -19.32
C LYS A 44 -16.17 46.58 -17.90
N LYS A 45 -16.32 45.68 -16.92
CA LYS A 45 -16.50 46.04 -15.49
C LYS A 45 -15.17 46.35 -14.79
N HIS A 46 -14.05 46.05 -15.45
CA HIS A 46 -12.70 46.17 -14.92
C HIS A 46 -11.87 47.18 -15.72
N SER A 47 -10.86 47.77 -15.08
CA SER A 47 -9.82 48.57 -15.74
C SER A 47 -8.74 47.66 -16.32
N ILE A 48 -8.09 48.08 -17.41
CA ILE A 48 -6.99 47.34 -18.05
C ILE A 48 -5.73 48.20 -18.05
N LYS A 49 -4.65 47.72 -17.44
CA LYS A 49 -3.34 48.40 -17.46
C LYS A 49 -2.58 47.99 -18.71
N VAL A 50 -2.17 48.95 -19.55
CA VAL A 50 -1.59 48.69 -20.88
C VAL A 50 -0.25 49.38 -21.06
N TRP A 51 0.77 48.60 -21.39
CA TRP A 51 2.09 49.08 -21.82
C TRP A 51 2.16 49.13 -23.35
N GLY A 52 3.09 49.92 -23.85
CA GLY A 52 3.30 50.07 -25.29
C GLY A 52 4.68 50.59 -25.62
N GLU A 53 5.28 50.03 -26.67
CA GLU A 53 6.59 50.40 -27.19
C GLU A 53 6.52 50.65 -28.69
N LYS A 54 7.40 51.53 -29.18
CA LYS A 54 7.62 51.77 -30.61
C LYS A 54 9.07 51.49 -31.00
N TYR A 55 9.30 51.00 -32.21
CA TYR A 55 10.63 50.73 -32.78
C TYR A 55 10.60 50.84 -34.31
N SER A 56 11.77 51.08 -34.92
CA SER A 56 11.90 51.34 -36.37
C SER A 56 12.40 50.14 -37.19
N SER A 57 12.73 49.03 -36.53
CA SER A 57 13.22 47.79 -37.16
C SER A 57 12.09 46.85 -37.57
N THR A 58 12.33 46.01 -38.58
CA THR A 58 11.35 45.01 -39.07
C THR A 58 11.09 43.84 -38.10
N GLN A 59 11.88 43.76 -37.03
CA GLN A 59 11.71 42.84 -35.90
C GLN A 59 11.98 43.65 -34.62
N TYR A 60 11.41 43.22 -33.51
CA TYR A 60 11.64 43.85 -32.21
C TYR A 60 13.13 43.81 -31.81
N ASP A 61 13.63 44.90 -31.25
CA ASP A 61 14.95 45.01 -30.63
C ASP A 61 14.85 45.93 -29.40
N ALA A 62 14.96 45.33 -28.21
CA ALA A 62 14.89 46.00 -26.91
C ALA A 62 15.89 47.17 -26.76
N ASN A 63 17.01 47.19 -27.50
CA ASN A 63 17.98 48.28 -27.46
C ASN A 63 17.51 49.55 -28.20
N THR A 64 16.49 49.41 -29.05
CA THR A 64 15.95 50.51 -29.90
C THR A 64 14.48 50.83 -29.62
N ALA A 65 13.78 49.93 -28.92
CA ALA A 65 12.42 50.13 -28.46
C ALA A 65 12.31 51.34 -27.51
N GLN A 66 11.23 52.10 -27.67
CA GLN A 66 10.94 53.29 -26.86
C GLN A 66 9.54 53.18 -26.28
N ASN A 67 9.41 53.34 -24.96
CA ASN A 67 8.10 53.42 -24.32
C ASN A 67 7.31 54.63 -24.85
N ILE A 68 6.02 54.45 -25.14
CA ILE A 68 5.17 55.49 -25.75
C ILE A 68 4.34 56.30 -24.73
N PHE A 69 4.39 55.96 -23.44
CA PHE A 69 3.59 56.53 -22.36
C PHE A 69 4.47 57.29 -21.35
N GLU A 70 4.99 58.45 -21.77
CA GLU A 70 6.05 59.23 -21.10
C GLU A 70 5.89 59.45 -19.58
N GLN A 71 4.65 59.54 -19.06
CA GLN A 71 4.40 60.00 -17.69
C GLN A 71 4.35 58.89 -16.64
N ASN A 72 4.11 57.63 -17.03
CA ASN A 72 4.01 56.47 -16.11
C ASN A 72 4.46 55.12 -16.72
N ASN A 73 4.98 55.11 -17.95
CA ASN A 73 5.29 53.92 -18.77
C ASN A 73 4.08 53.07 -19.22
N TYR A 74 2.85 53.39 -18.79
CA TYR A 74 1.62 52.68 -19.18
C TYR A 74 0.43 53.65 -19.33
N THR A 75 -0.70 53.15 -19.83
CA THR A 75 -2.02 53.80 -19.81
C THR A 75 -3.07 52.86 -19.22
N SER A 76 -4.04 53.40 -18.49
CA SER A 76 -5.19 52.65 -17.98
C SER A 76 -6.37 52.79 -18.96
N LEU A 77 -6.96 51.68 -19.37
CA LEU A 77 -8.20 51.65 -20.14
C LEU A 77 -9.40 51.49 -19.19
N THR A 78 -10.42 52.32 -19.37
CA THR A 78 -11.70 52.21 -18.65
C THR A 78 -12.88 52.22 -19.63
N TRP A 79 -13.87 51.35 -19.42
CA TRP A 79 -15.01 51.28 -20.34
C TRP A 79 -15.95 52.47 -20.18
N ASN A 80 -16.32 53.10 -21.30
CA ASN A 80 -17.25 54.20 -21.35
C ASN A 80 -18.55 53.77 -22.04
N ALA A 81 -19.56 53.44 -21.22
CA ALA A 81 -20.84 52.93 -21.71
C ALA A 81 -21.62 53.91 -22.59
N ASP A 82 -21.52 55.22 -22.32
CA ASP A 82 -22.27 56.26 -23.05
C ASP A 82 -21.81 56.41 -24.52
N TYR A 83 -20.54 56.08 -24.79
CA TYR A 83 -19.91 56.23 -26.11
C TYR A 83 -19.50 54.89 -26.74
N ASN A 84 -19.65 53.78 -26.01
CA ASN A 84 -19.26 52.42 -26.43
C ASN A 84 -17.78 52.34 -26.90
N ILE A 85 -16.88 52.95 -26.11
CA ILE A 85 -15.43 52.98 -26.33
C ILE A 85 -14.66 52.75 -25.03
N TRP A 86 -13.39 52.38 -25.14
CA TRP A 86 -12.45 52.44 -24.03
C TRP A 86 -11.83 53.83 -23.94
N ASN A 87 -12.07 54.53 -22.82
CA ASN A 87 -11.33 55.73 -22.47
C ASN A 87 -9.91 55.33 -22.06
N TYR A 88 -8.93 56.18 -22.35
CA TYR A 88 -7.55 56.03 -21.92
C TYR A 88 -6.98 57.36 -21.43
N ASN A 89 -6.10 57.31 -20.43
CA ASN A 89 -5.66 58.51 -19.72
C ASN A 89 -4.45 59.20 -20.39
N ASN A 90 -3.65 58.46 -21.17
CA ASN A 90 -2.49 58.99 -21.91
C ASN A 90 -2.73 58.94 -23.42
N LEU A 91 -2.80 60.11 -24.07
CA LEU A 91 -2.98 60.23 -25.53
C LEU A 91 -1.65 60.04 -26.27
N VAL A 92 -1.61 59.08 -27.19
CA VAL A 92 -0.46 58.78 -28.06
C VAL A 92 -0.90 58.86 -29.53
N LEU A 93 0.03 59.25 -30.41
CA LEU A 93 -0.19 59.33 -31.85
C LEU A 93 0.67 58.29 -32.59
N TRP A 94 0.15 57.78 -33.70
CA TRP A 94 0.91 57.00 -34.68
C TRP A 94 1.94 57.88 -35.40
N GLU A 95 3.22 57.54 -35.26
CA GLU A 95 4.34 58.05 -36.04
C GLU A 95 4.50 57.21 -37.31
N ASP A 96 4.74 57.85 -38.45
CA ASP A 96 4.88 57.15 -39.72
C ASP A 96 6.20 56.33 -39.75
N ASP A 97 6.19 55.19 -40.44
CA ASP A 97 7.32 54.25 -40.57
C ASP A 97 7.84 53.64 -39.24
N MET A 98 7.00 53.61 -38.20
CA MET A 98 7.25 52.94 -36.91
C MET A 98 6.36 51.70 -36.71
N ASN A 99 6.90 50.70 -36.02
CA ASN A 99 6.18 49.53 -35.52
C ASN A 99 5.87 49.71 -34.03
N TYR A 100 4.73 49.17 -33.60
CA TYR A 100 4.22 49.30 -32.24
C TYR A 100 3.77 47.96 -31.68
N ASP A 101 4.20 47.65 -30.47
CA ASP A 101 3.76 46.50 -29.70
C ASP A 101 3.03 46.97 -28.42
N PHE A 102 1.95 46.26 -28.07
CA PHE A 102 1.13 46.54 -26.89
C PHE A 102 0.90 45.26 -26.08
N VAL A 103 0.96 45.38 -24.76
CA VAL A 103 0.60 44.30 -23.81
C VAL A 103 -0.28 44.90 -22.71
N GLY A 104 -1.36 44.20 -22.33
CA GLY A 104 -2.27 44.64 -21.28
C GLY A 104 -2.61 43.57 -20.25
N ILE A 105 -2.86 43.99 -19.01
CA ILE A 105 -3.32 43.14 -17.91
C ILE A 105 -4.64 43.65 -17.34
N ALA A 106 -5.54 42.73 -17.01
CA ALA A 106 -6.82 43.01 -16.36
C ALA A 106 -7.09 42.01 -15.22
N PRO A 107 -7.78 42.40 -14.13
CA PRO A 107 -8.02 43.79 -13.74
C PRO A 107 -6.73 44.55 -13.40
N GLU A 108 -6.74 45.88 -13.55
CA GLU A 108 -5.72 46.74 -12.96
C GLU A 108 -5.94 46.86 -11.45
N GLU A 109 -5.09 46.18 -10.67
CA GLU A 109 -5.18 46.08 -9.21
C GLU A 109 -3.98 46.75 -8.52
N GLU A 110 -4.23 47.54 -7.48
CA GLU A 110 -3.15 48.21 -6.72
C GLU A 110 -2.22 47.24 -5.97
N THR A 111 -2.70 46.03 -5.68
CA THR A 111 -1.96 44.99 -4.95
C THR A 111 -1.09 44.11 -5.85
N LEU A 112 -1.22 44.22 -7.19
CA LEU A 112 -0.44 43.44 -8.14
C LEU A 112 0.76 44.26 -8.63
N ASN A 113 1.96 43.82 -8.26
CA ASN A 113 3.21 44.46 -8.67
C ASN A 113 3.56 44.05 -10.12
N ALA A 114 2.96 44.77 -11.08
CA ALA A 114 3.10 44.54 -12.51
C ALA A 114 4.01 45.58 -13.19
N SER A 115 5.08 45.10 -13.82
CA SER A 115 6.08 45.87 -14.56
C SER A 115 6.29 45.32 -15.98
N TYR A 116 6.85 46.16 -16.86
CA TYR A 116 7.16 45.82 -18.25
C TYR A 116 8.51 46.44 -18.63
N GLN A 117 9.45 45.62 -19.09
CA GLN A 117 10.81 46.02 -19.50
C GLN A 117 11.29 45.13 -20.64
N GLU A 118 12.02 45.69 -21.60
CA GLU A 118 12.64 44.95 -22.73
C GLU A 118 11.68 44.02 -23.50
N GLY A 119 10.40 44.41 -23.60
CA GLY A 119 9.40 43.61 -24.31
C GLY A 119 8.84 42.45 -23.47
N LYS A 120 8.94 42.50 -22.14
CA LYS A 120 8.50 41.41 -21.27
C LYS A 120 7.76 41.93 -20.05
N VAL A 121 6.63 41.31 -19.75
CA VAL A 121 5.87 41.55 -18.53
C VAL A 121 6.45 40.72 -17.39
N THR A 122 6.60 41.33 -16.22
CA THR A 122 6.87 40.65 -14.95
C THR A 122 5.79 41.02 -13.95
N LEU A 123 5.20 40.01 -13.33
CA LEU A 123 4.13 40.14 -12.34
C LEU A 123 4.60 39.49 -11.04
N THR A 124 4.55 40.24 -9.95
CA THR A 124 4.97 39.80 -8.62
C THR A 124 3.84 39.95 -7.60
N ASP A 125 3.95 39.23 -6.49
CA ASP A 125 2.96 39.18 -5.41
C ASP A 125 1.59 38.58 -5.77
N ILE A 126 1.50 37.83 -6.87
CA ILE A 126 0.33 37.00 -7.20
C ILE A 126 0.14 35.98 -6.06
N PRO A 127 -1.06 35.80 -5.47
CA PRO A 127 -1.27 34.73 -4.50
C PRO A 127 -1.15 33.35 -5.15
N VAL A 128 -0.44 32.41 -4.51
CA VAL A 128 -0.33 31.03 -5.02
C VAL A 128 -1.71 30.36 -5.05
N VAL A 129 -2.54 30.62 -4.03
CA VAL A 129 -3.92 30.12 -3.92
C VAL A 129 -4.84 31.30 -3.58
N GLN A 130 -5.97 31.38 -4.28
CA GLN A 130 -7.07 32.30 -4.00
C GLN A 130 -8.36 31.50 -3.89
N GLU A 131 -9.09 31.66 -2.80
CA GLU A 131 -10.42 31.06 -2.64
C GLU A 131 -11.45 31.78 -3.53
N ILE A 132 -12.38 31.01 -4.11
CA ILE A 132 -13.55 31.49 -4.85
C ILE A 132 -14.78 30.90 -4.14
N ASP A 133 -15.57 31.75 -3.49
CA ASP A 133 -16.88 31.35 -2.99
C ASP A 133 -17.84 31.11 -4.16
N ASN A 134 -18.66 30.06 -4.08
CA ASN A 134 -19.66 29.73 -5.11
C ASN A 134 -20.93 30.61 -5.01
N GLY A 135 -20.90 31.69 -4.22
CA GLY A 135 -21.90 32.75 -4.15
C GLY A 135 -21.36 34.08 -4.72
N ASP A 136 -22.24 35.01 -5.10
CA ASP A 136 -21.93 36.23 -5.89
C ASP A 136 -20.86 37.21 -5.31
N THR A 137 -20.27 36.93 -4.14
CA THR A 137 -19.18 37.72 -3.55
C THR A 137 -17.81 37.19 -3.99
N LYS A 138 -17.27 37.71 -5.11
CA LYS A 138 -15.91 37.39 -5.58
C LYS A 138 -14.85 37.74 -4.51
N SER A 139 -14.13 36.74 -4.02
CA SER A 139 -12.97 36.87 -3.10
C SER A 139 -11.63 36.73 -3.84
N GLY A 140 -11.53 35.82 -4.81
CA GLY A 140 -10.37 35.66 -5.68
C GLY A 140 -10.42 36.49 -6.96
N ILE A 141 -9.25 36.86 -7.47
CA ILE A 141 -9.07 37.67 -8.69
C ILE A 141 -8.60 36.80 -9.86
N ASP A 142 -9.39 36.82 -10.93
CA ASP A 142 -9.07 36.23 -12.24
C ASP A 142 -8.20 37.20 -13.04
N TYR A 143 -6.89 36.94 -13.12
CA TYR A 143 -5.95 37.77 -13.87
C TYR A 143 -5.87 37.33 -15.32
N LEU A 144 -6.01 38.29 -16.23
CA LEU A 144 -5.86 38.09 -17.66
C LEU A 144 -4.71 38.94 -18.20
N LEU A 145 -3.82 38.31 -18.97
CA LEU A 145 -2.70 38.95 -19.66
C LEU A 145 -2.90 38.86 -21.18
N SER A 146 -2.60 39.92 -21.93
CA SER A 146 -2.72 39.92 -23.38
C SER A 146 -1.50 39.33 -24.07
N GLU A 147 -1.69 38.84 -25.30
CA GLU A 147 -0.56 38.69 -26.22
C GLU A 147 0.02 40.05 -26.65
N THR A 148 1.29 40.04 -27.03
CA THR A 148 1.97 41.15 -27.68
C THR A 148 1.37 41.39 -29.06
N PHE A 149 0.69 42.52 -29.24
CA PHE A 149 0.05 42.86 -30.52
C PHE A 149 0.88 43.83 -31.36
N ASN A 150 1.51 43.30 -32.41
CA ASN A 150 2.29 44.07 -33.37
C ASN A 150 1.41 44.81 -34.39
N SER A 151 1.65 46.11 -34.55
CA SER A 151 1.01 46.96 -35.55
C SER A 151 2.00 47.89 -36.24
N MET A 152 1.98 47.90 -37.58
CA MET A 152 2.83 48.77 -38.41
C MET A 152 2.07 50.04 -38.84
N ALA A 153 2.68 51.22 -38.64
CA ALA A 153 2.13 52.49 -39.11
C ALA A 153 2.37 52.70 -40.62
N ASN A 154 1.58 51.99 -41.44
CA ASN A 154 1.73 52.01 -42.90
C ASN A 154 1.32 53.36 -43.53
N ASN A 155 2.19 53.87 -44.42
CA ASN A 155 2.01 55.06 -45.26
C ASN A 155 0.78 55.03 -46.22
N SER A 156 -0.06 53.99 -46.16
CA SER A 156 -1.23 53.74 -47.03
C SER A 156 -2.59 53.97 -46.36
N GLY A 157 -2.62 54.51 -45.13
CA GLY A 157 -3.83 55.12 -44.56
C GLY A 157 -4.80 54.20 -43.81
N ILE A 158 -4.43 52.94 -43.55
CA ILE A 158 -5.15 52.07 -42.60
C ILE A 158 -4.52 52.25 -41.21
N ARG A 159 -4.93 53.31 -40.50
CA ARG A 159 -4.61 53.52 -39.08
C ARG A 159 -5.66 52.78 -38.25
N GLY A 160 -5.28 51.61 -37.71
CA GLY A 160 -6.20 50.66 -37.08
C GLY A 160 -6.44 50.89 -35.59
N ASN A 161 -7.50 50.26 -35.07
CA ASN A 161 -7.70 50.11 -33.63
C ASN A 161 -6.81 48.99 -33.07
N VAL A 162 -6.16 49.21 -31.92
CA VAL A 162 -5.45 48.19 -31.16
C VAL A 162 -6.46 47.30 -30.45
N ASN A 163 -6.45 45.98 -30.69
CA ASN A 163 -7.32 45.03 -29.98
C ASN A 163 -6.43 44.08 -29.17
N LEU A 164 -6.54 44.12 -27.84
CA LEU A 164 -5.80 43.25 -26.94
C LEU A 164 -6.49 41.88 -26.89
N LYS A 165 -5.76 40.80 -27.16
CA LYS A 165 -6.27 39.42 -27.05
C LYS A 165 -5.79 38.82 -25.72
N MET A 166 -6.72 38.70 -24.79
CA MET A 166 -6.53 38.41 -23.37
C MET A 166 -6.62 36.90 -23.09
N TYR A 167 -5.74 36.39 -22.22
CA TYR A 167 -5.65 34.99 -21.78
C TYR A 167 -5.60 34.90 -20.25
N HIS A 168 -6.14 33.83 -19.69
CA HIS A 168 -6.12 33.58 -18.26
C HIS A 168 -4.70 33.21 -17.81
N LEU A 169 -4.23 33.92 -16.79
CA LEU A 169 -2.90 33.74 -16.21
C LEU A 169 -2.86 32.61 -15.18
N LEU A 170 -3.98 32.40 -14.48
CA LEU A 170 -4.11 31.39 -13.42
C LEU A 170 -4.79 30.12 -13.92
N SER A 171 -4.72 29.07 -13.09
CA SER A 171 -5.48 27.83 -13.24
C SER A 171 -6.71 27.88 -12.32
N ARG A 172 -7.81 27.21 -12.68
CA ARG A 172 -8.97 27.01 -11.78
C ARG A 172 -8.97 25.59 -11.21
N LEU A 173 -9.19 25.44 -9.91
CA LEU A 173 -9.37 24.16 -9.23
C LEU A 173 -10.82 24.03 -8.75
N SER A 174 -11.47 22.94 -9.13
CA SER A 174 -12.85 22.60 -8.75
C SER A 174 -12.90 21.22 -8.11
N LEU A 175 -13.71 21.06 -7.06
CA LEU A 175 -13.88 19.80 -6.33
C LEU A 175 -15.30 19.26 -6.56
N TYR A 176 -15.39 17.97 -6.88
CA TYR A 176 -16.63 17.27 -7.18
C TYR A 176 -16.71 15.97 -6.38
N VAL A 177 -17.87 15.65 -5.81
CA VAL A 177 -18.07 14.43 -4.99
C VAL A 177 -19.21 13.58 -5.56
N TRP A 178 -18.97 12.27 -5.65
CA TRP A 178 -19.93 11.29 -6.15
C TRP A 178 -19.74 9.91 -5.47
N LYS A 179 -20.68 8.98 -5.67
CA LYS A 179 -20.58 7.57 -5.23
C LYS A 179 -20.96 6.63 -6.37
N LYS A 180 -20.46 5.38 -6.37
CA LYS A 180 -20.79 4.41 -7.43
C LYS A 180 -22.22 3.86 -7.31
N ASN A 181 -22.79 3.47 -8.45
CA ASN A 181 -24.10 2.77 -8.52
C ASN A 181 -24.11 1.41 -7.83
N GLU A 182 -22.97 0.75 -7.71
CA GLU A 182 -22.82 -0.59 -7.13
C GLU A 182 -22.73 -0.57 -5.60
N THR A 183 -22.49 0.59 -4.99
CA THR A 183 -22.48 0.81 -3.55
C THR A 183 -23.90 0.67 -2.99
N GLU A 184 -24.24 -0.51 -2.44
CA GLU A 184 -25.58 -0.83 -1.89
C GLU A 184 -26.01 0.13 -0.77
N ASN A 185 -25.04 0.74 -0.08
CA ASN A 185 -25.26 1.57 1.09
C ASN A 185 -25.50 3.05 0.76
N ASN A 186 -26.20 3.73 1.67
CA ASN A 186 -26.34 5.19 1.62
C ASN A 186 -25.05 5.83 2.14
N VAL A 187 -24.50 6.78 1.37
CA VAL A 187 -23.28 7.51 1.74
C VAL A 187 -23.60 9.00 1.85
N THR A 188 -23.32 9.59 3.02
CA THR A 188 -23.54 11.00 3.32
C THR A 188 -22.21 11.66 3.63
N LEU A 189 -21.85 12.70 2.87
CA LEU A 189 -20.66 13.51 3.17
C LEU A 189 -20.95 14.36 4.41
N LYS A 190 -20.05 14.35 5.40
CA LYS A 190 -20.17 15.14 6.65
C LYS A 190 -19.24 16.35 6.64
N SER A 191 -17.98 16.17 6.22
CA SER A 191 -16.97 17.22 6.07
C SER A 191 -15.99 16.88 4.96
N LEU A 192 -15.50 17.89 4.24
CA LEU A 192 -14.40 17.73 3.29
C LEU A 192 -13.48 18.94 3.32
N LYS A 193 -12.22 18.69 3.67
CA LYS A 193 -11.15 19.67 3.77
C LYS A 193 -10.11 19.40 2.70
N ILE A 194 -9.72 20.44 1.96
CA ILE A 194 -8.51 20.42 1.12
C ILE A 194 -7.43 21.26 1.80
N TYR A 195 -6.18 20.83 1.70
CA TYR A 195 -5.02 21.55 2.21
C TYR A 195 -4.17 21.95 1.01
N LEU A 196 -4.09 23.25 0.77
CA LEU A 196 -3.35 23.88 -0.33
C LEU A 196 -2.25 24.78 0.24
N PRO A 197 -1.23 25.17 -0.55
CA PRO A 197 -0.21 26.12 -0.12
C PRO A 197 -0.84 27.37 0.53
N LYS A 198 -0.16 27.93 1.54
CA LYS A 198 -0.69 29.06 2.30
C LYS A 198 -1.11 30.23 1.42
N GLN A 199 -2.17 30.93 1.80
CA GLN A 199 -2.62 32.17 1.13
C GLN A 199 -1.57 33.28 1.17
N THR A 200 -0.66 33.23 2.15
CA THR A 200 0.50 34.13 2.24
C THR A 200 1.61 33.80 1.25
N ALA A 201 1.58 32.63 0.60
CA ALA A 201 2.54 32.26 -0.42
C ALA A 201 2.34 33.09 -1.70
N LYS A 202 3.44 33.52 -2.29
CA LYS A 202 3.47 34.44 -3.45
C LYS A 202 4.13 33.78 -4.64
N ALA A 203 3.48 33.91 -5.79
CA ALA A 203 3.98 33.55 -7.09
C ALA A 203 4.48 34.80 -7.86
N THR A 204 5.52 34.58 -8.64
CA THR A 204 6.05 35.50 -9.63
C THR A 204 5.91 34.87 -11.01
N TYR A 205 5.43 35.64 -11.97
CA TYR A 205 5.39 35.31 -13.39
C TYR A 205 6.38 36.21 -14.15
N GLU A 206 7.23 35.60 -14.95
CA GLU A 206 8.15 36.26 -15.89
C GLU A 206 7.87 35.73 -17.30
N GLU A 207 7.40 36.61 -18.19
CA GLU A 207 7.22 36.32 -19.61
C GLU A 207 8.58 35.98 -20.24
N ALA A 208 8.68 34.82 -20.90
CA ALA A 208 9.96 34.32 -21.40
C ALA A 208 10.36 34.96 -22.74
N ASP A 209 9.40 35.17 -23.63
CA ASP A 209 9.57 35.65 -25.01
C ASP A 209 8.60 36.81 -25.26
N HIS A 210 8.99 37.80 -26.08
CA HIS A 210 8.13 38.96 -26.43
C HIS A 210 7.00 38.54 -27.38
N SER A 211 6.03 37.82 -26.85
CA SER A 211 4.96 37.16 -27.61
C SER A 211 3.64 37.07 -26.87
N GLY A 212 3.60 37.42 -25.58
CA GLY A 212 2.49 37.12 -24.71
C GLY A 212 2.64 35.83 -23.90
N PRO A 213 1.64 35.53 -23.06
CA PRO A 213 1.61 34.35 -22.21
C PRO A 213 1.76 33.04 -22.99
N ASN A 214 2.78 32.27 -22.64
CA ASN A 214 3.19 31.01 -23.23
C ASN A 214 3.49 29.96 -22.15
N MET A 215 2.51 29.08 -21.92
CA MET A 215 2.54 27.98 -20.95
C MET A 215 3.78 27.06 -20.98
N ASN A 216 4.52 27.01 -22.09
CA ASN A 216 5.67 26.12 -22.25
C ASN A 216 7.01 26.79 -21.92
N ASN A 217 7.09 28.11 -22.04
CA ASN A 217 8.35 28.87 -21.91
C ASN A 217 8.37 29.77 -20.67
N ASP A 218 7.23 30.34 -20.28
CA ASP A 218 7.16 31.33 -19.20
C ASP A 218 7.57 30.77 -17.86
N LYS A 219 8.22 31.62 -17.06
CA LYS A 219 8.82 31.23 -15.80
C LYS A 219 7.92 31.62 -14.63
N TRP A 220 7.45 30.59 -13.93
CA TRP A 220 6.78 30.71 -12.65
C TRP A 220 7.74 30.41 -11.50
N THR A 221 7.66 31.16 -10.41
CA THR A 221 8.45 30.92 -9.18
C THR A 221 7.54 31.15 -7.98
N TRP A 222 7.49 30.21 -7.03
CA TRP A 222 6.68 30.33 -5.81
C TRP A 222 7.58 30.58 -4.59
N THR A 223 7.05 31.30 -3.60
CA THR A 223 7.73 31.66 -2.35
C THR A 223 6.74 31.68 -1.18
N GLY A 224 7.22 31.56 0.06
CA GLY A 224 6.38 31.74 1.25
C GLY A 224 5.66 30.47 1.77
N PHE A 225 6.02 29.29 1.26
CA PHE A 225 5.66 27.99 1.84
C PHE A 225 6.75 26.95 1.53
N GLU A 226 6.72 25.80 2.21
CA GLU A 226 7.58 24.64 1.93
C GLU A 226 6.73 23.41 1.61
N ASN A 227 7.04 22.68 0.54
CA ASN A 227 6.37 21.43 0.17
C ASN A 227 6.63 20.34 1.21
N ILE A 228 5.56 19.68 1.68
CA ILE A 228 5.65 18.56 2.62
C ILE A 228 5.32 17.28 1.87
N THR A 229 6.27 16.36 1.76
CA THR A 229 6.18 15.13 0.95
C THR A 229 5.36 14.01 1.61
N ASN A 230 5.50 13.88 2.93
CA ASN A 230 5.12 12.70 3.71
C ASN A 230 4.25 13.05 4.93
N ALA A 231 3.29 13.97 4.79
CA ALA A 231 2.36 14.26 5.88
C ALA A 231 1.42 13.07 6.11
N THR A 232 1.34 12.59 7.34
CA THR A 232 0.44 11.48 7.74
C THR A 232 -0.84 11.99 8.42
N ASN A 233 -0.91 13.28 8.75
CA ASN A 233 -2.05 13.96 9.36
C ASN A 233 -2.00 15.47 9.06
N ALA A 234 -3.08 16.17 9.39
CA ALA A 234 -3.24 17.61 9.15
C ALA A 234 -2.34 18.51 10.02
N GLU A 235 -1.95 18.08 11.24
CA GLU A 235 -1.12 18.89 12.14
C GLU A 235 0.28 19.14 11.54
N MET A 236 0.82 18.17 10.81
CA MET A 236 2.08 18.31 10.08
C MET A 236 2.04 19.40 9.01
N LEU A 237 0.86 19.72 8.46
CA LEU A 237 0.71 20.66 7.35
C LEU A 237 0.62 22.13 7.79
N ALA A 238 0.22 22.41 9.03
CA ALA A 238 -0.12 23.75 9.52
C ALA A 238 1.00 24.81 9.42
N ALA A 239 2.26 24.39 9.22
CA ALA A 239 3.38 25.29 8.98
C ALA A 239 3.37 25.90 7.56
N SER A 240 3.00 25.13 6.53
CA SER A 240 3.17 25.48 5.10
C SER A 240 1.86 25.49 4.28
N TYR A 241 0.78 24.96 4.84
CA TYR A 241 -0.52 24.86 4.17
C TYR A 241 -1.60 25.55 4.98
N ASP A 242 -2.63 26.02 4.28
CA ASP A 242 -3.90 26.43 4.89
C ASP A 242 -4.97 25.36 4.66
N GLU A 243 -5.89 25.23 5.63
CA GLU A 243 -7.02 24.31 5.59
C GLU A 243 -8.25 25.01 5.01
N TYR A 244 -8.87 24.40 4.00
CA TYR A 244 -10.07 24.92 3.35
C TYR A 244 -11.21 23.91 3.49
N GLU A 245 -12.16 24.19 4.38
CA GLU A 245 -13.39 23.40 4.51
C GLU A 245 -14.31 23.71 3.32
N THR A 246 -14.44 22.74 2.41
CA THR A 246 -15.19 22.84 1.14
C THR A 246 -16.61 22.28 1.23
N CYS A 247 -16.92 21.60 2.33
CA CYS A 247 -18.26 21.14 2.68
C CYS A 247 -18.37 21.04 4.21
N ASN A 248 -19.21 21.86 4.84
CA ASN A 248 -19.38 21.92 6.30
C ASN A 248 -20.79 21.53 6.78
N THR A 249 -21.62 21.03 5.87
CA THR A 249 -23.00 20.58 6.11
C THR A 249 -23.16 19.16 5.57
N GLU A 250 -24.05 18.38 6.19
CA GLU A 250 -24.32 17.03 5.70
C GLU A 250 -24.95 17.07 4.30
N LYS A 251 -24.29 16.44 3.30
CA LYS A 251 -24.79 16.38 1.93
C LYS A 251 -24.93 14.93 1.46
N ASN A 252 -26.09 14.63 0.88
CA ASN A 252 -26.30 13.38 0.15
C ASN A 252 -25.52 13.43 -1.16
N ILE A 253 -24.76 12.38 -1.44
CA ILE A 253 -23.84 12.33 -2.57
C ILE A 253 -24.55 11.75 -3.80
N PRO A 254 -24.43 12.37 -5.00
CA PRO A 254 -24.99 11.80 -6.22
C PRO A 254 -24.39 10.43 -6.55
N THR A 255 -25.25 9.49 -6.92
CA THR A 255 -24.85 8.19 -7.45
C THR A 255 -24.54 8.32 -8.94
N CYS A 256 -23.38 7.84 -9.39
CA CYS A 256 -23.00 7.81 -10.80
C CYS A 256 -22.55 6.40 -11.21
N SER A 257 -22.74 6.05 -12.48
CA SER A 257 -22.37 4.73 -13.03
C SER A 257 -20.86 4.57 -13.31
N SER A 258 -20.15 5.67 -13.47
CA SER A 258 -18.75 5.76 -13.90
C SER A 258 -18.19 7.15 -13.61
N GLU A 259 -16.87 7.32 -13.74
CA GLU A 259 -16.23 8.65 -13.68
C GLU A 259 -16.71 9.58 -14.81
N GLU A 260 -16.94 9.05 -16.01
CA GLU A 260 -17.55 9.77 -17.14
C GLU A 260 -18.97 10.28 -16.78
N SER A 261 -19.77 9.47 -16.09
CA SER A 261 -21.06 9.90 -15.54
C SER A 261 -20.89 10.95 -14.44
N ALA A 262 -19.84 10.84 -13.62
CA ALA A 262 -19.52 11.79 -12.56
C ALA A 262 -19.11 13.17 -13.10
N GLN A 263 -18.42 13.26 -14.24
CA GLN A 263 -18.09 14.55 -14.90
C GLN A 263 -19.33 15.43 -15.17
N THR A 264 -20.51 14.82 -15.34
CA THR A 264 -21.78 15.54 -15.54
C THR A 264 -22.66 15.60 -14.28
N ASN A 265 -22.63 14.56 -13.44
CA ASN A 265 -23.62 14.36 -12.37
C ASN A 265 -23.07 14.47 -10.95
N ALA A 266 -21.76 14.59 -10.76
CA ALA A 266 -21.16 14.77 -9.44
C ALA A 266 -21.55 16.11 -8.81
N MET A 267 -21.63 16.14 -7.48
CA MET A 267 -21.93 17.35 -6.73
C MET A 267 -20.67 18.22 -6.65
N ILE A 268 -20.73 19.42 -7.21
CA ILE A 268 -19.70 20.45 -6.97
C ILE A 268 -19.74 20.89 -5.50
N LEU A 269 -18.56 21.14 -4.92
CA LEU A 269 -18.43 21.62 -3.54
C LEU A 269 -18.58 23.15 -3.43
N ASP A 270 -18.63 23.65 -2.20
CA ASP A 270 -19.01 25.04 -1.92
C ASP A 270 -17.89 26.05 -2.23
N LYS A 271 -16.65 25.56 -2.39
CA LYS A 271 -15.46 26.36 -2.68
C LYS A 271 -14.73 25.85 -3.92
N GLU A 272 -14.29 26.80 -4.73
CA GLU A 272 -13.33 26.60 -5.82
C GLU A 272 -12.11 27.49 -5.57
N PHE A 273 -11.05 27.35 -6.38
CA PHE A 273 -9.82 28.10 -6.18
C PHE A 273 -9.25 28.60 -7.51
N PHE A 274 -8.68 29.80 -7.54
CA PHE A 274 -7.64 30.11 -8.52
C PHE A 274 -6.29 29.72 -7.92
N ILE A 275 -5.48 28.99 -8.70
CA ILE A 275 -4.14 28.58 -8.31
C ILE A 275 -3.17 29.08 -9.37
N SER A 276 -2.07 29.69 -8.93
CA SER A 276 -0.97 30.04 -9.83
C SER A 276 -0.46 28.79 -10.55
N PRO A 277 0.03 28.89 -11.80
CA PRO A 277 0.76 27.79 -12.44
C PRO A 277 2.02 27.43 -11.66
N SER A 278 2.33 26.13 -11.59
CA SER A 278 3.47 25.59 -10.85
C SER A 278 4.80 25.86 -11.57
N PRO A 279 5.93 26.05 -10.85
CA PRO A 279 7.24 26.13 -11.48
C PRO A 279 7.54 24.87 -12.31
N LYS A 280 8.12 25.04 -13.50
CA LYS A 280 8.26 23.99 -14.53
C LYS A 280 8.88 22.69 -14.00
N ASP A 281 9.89 22.81 -13.14
CA ASP A 281 10.70 21.73 -12.60
C ASP A 281 10.39 21.39 -11.12
N GLU A 282 9.35 21.99 -10.53
CA GLU A 282 8.96 21.75 -9.13
C GLU A 282 7.51 21.26 -9.04
N SER A 283 7.31 20.08 -8.46
CA SER A 283 5.98 19.60 -8.07
C SER A 283 5.54 20.26 -6.75
N PHE A 284 4.24 20.56 -6.60
CA PHE A 284 3.65 20.86 -5.29
C PHE A 284 2.78 19.69 -4.80
N TYR A 285 2.56 19.58 -3.50
CA TYR A 285 1.71 18.51 -2.95
C TYR A 285 0.42 19.06 -2.39
N THR A 286 -0.71 18.46 -2.78
CA THR A 286 -2.04 18.75 -2.22
C THR A 286 -2.47 17.61 -1.32
N TYR A 287 -3.17 17.92 -0.23
CA TYR A 287 -3.74 16.91 0.69
C TYR A 287 -5.23 17.14 0.87
N ILE A 288 -5.93 16.09 1.30
CA ILE A 288 -7.37 16.11 1.48
C ILE A 288 -7.75 15.30 2.72
N SER A 289 -8.75 15.75 3.45
CA SER A 289 -9.39 14.98 4.52
C SER A 289 -10.88 14.93 4.29
N THR A 290 -11.43 13.72 4.30
CA THR A 290 -12.85 13.47 4.03
C THR A 290 -13.43 12.71 5.20
N THR A 291 -14.51 13.24 5.78
CA THR A 291 -15.33 12.55 6.78
C THR A 291 -16.71 12.30 6.21
N TYR A 292 -17.14 11.03 6.21
CA TYR A 292 -18.40 10.60 5.63
C TYR A 292 -19.04 9.48 6.45
N GLU A 293 -20.36 9.38 6.39
CA GLU A 293 -21.15 8.35 7.05
C GLU A 293 -21.68 7.36 6.02
N ILE A 294 -21.53 6.07 6.30
CA ILE A 294 -22.15 4.98 5.56
C ILE A 294 -23.27 4.41 6.42
N GLU A 295 -24.47 4.28 5.85
CA GLU A 295 -25.59 3.56 6.47
C GLU A 295 -25.81 2.21 5.76
N ALA A 296 -25.44 1.13 6.46
CA ALA A 296 -25.54 -0.24 5.99
C ALA A 296 -26.43 -1.06 6.93
N ASN A 297 -27.49 -1.69 6.42
CA ASN A 297 -28.45 -2.48 7.21
C ASN A 297 -29.02 -1.75 8.45
N GLY A 298 -29.16 -0.42 8.39
CA GLY A 298 -29.62 0.43 9.49
C GLY A 298 -28.57 0.75 10.56
N VAL A 299 -27.31 0.36 10.35
CA VAL A 299 -26.15 0.77 11.17
C VAL A 299 -25.41 1.89 10.47
N LYS A 300 -25.21 3.01 11.16
CA LYS A 300 -24.41 4.15 10.69
C LYS A 300 -22.97 4.03 11.17
N LYS A 301 -22.01 4.20 10.26
CA LYS A 301 -20.57 4.21 10.53
C LYS A 301 -19.95 5.46 9.93
N GLU A 302 -19.36 6.30 10.78
CA GLU A 302 -18.55 7.44 10.35
C GLU A 302 -17.12 6.98 10.01
N ILE A 303 -16.56 7.50 8.92
CA ILE A 303 -15.23 7.20 8.41
C ILE A 303 -14.53 8.52 8.10
N THR A 304 -13.36 8.75 8.70
CA THR A 304 -12.44 9.81 8.31
C THR A 304 -11.24 9.22 7.58
N LYS A 305 -10.87 9.81 6.44
CA LYS A 305 -9.62 9.53 5.72
C LYS A 305 -8.81 10.82 5.60
N PHE A 306 -7.49 10.69 5.58
CA PHE A 306 -6.54 11.75 5.26
C PHE A 306 -5.56 11.19 4.23
N SER A 307 -5.44 11.85 3.08
CA SER A 307 -4.68 11.35 1.93
C SER A 307 -3.95 12.49 1.21
N ARG A 308 -2.78 12.19 0.64
CA ARG A 308 -2.19 13.06 -0.40
C ARG A 308 -2.97 12.86 -1.70
N LEU A 309 -3.28 13.94 -2.39
CA LEU A 309 -3.91 13.90 -3.71
C LEU A 309 -2.83 13.61 -4.76
N VAL A 310 -2.60 12.33 -5.04
CA VAL A 310 -1.61 11.87 -6.02
C VAL A 310 -2.09 12.20 -7.44
N GLY A 311 -1.20 12.76 -8.26
CA GLY A 311 -1.49 13.17 -9.64
C GLY A 311 -1.89 14.64 -9.81
N PHE A 312 -2.19 15.37 -8.72
CA PHE A 312 -2.39 16.82 -8.76
C PHE A 312 -1.18 17.52 -8.13
N ASP A 313 -0.08 17.52 -8.86
CA ASP A 313 1.21 18.06 -8.42
C ASP A 313 1.75 19.18 -9.31
N LYS A 314 1.05 19.51 -10.41
CA LYS A 314 1.31 20.64 -11.30
C LYS A 314 0.02 21.33 -11.72
N THR A 315 0.13 22.63 -11.98
CA THR A 315 -0.95 23.51 -12.46
C THR A 315 -0.47 24.28 -13.68
N THR A 316 -1.32 24.42 -14.69
CA THR A 316 -0.94 24.98 -16.00
C THR A 316 -1.75 26.24 -16.31
N GLN A 317 -1.06 27.27 -16.80
CA GLN A 317 -1.65 28.57 -17.14
C GLN A 317 -2.89 28.46 -18.03
N GLY A 318 -4.03 28.97 -17.54
CA GLY A 318 -5.30 28.98 -18.27
C GLY A 318 -6.03 27.63 -18.33
N TYR A 319 -5.64 26.64 -17.51
CA TYR A 319 -6.31 25.33 -17.43
C TYR A 319 -7.34 25.28 -16.30
N ARG A 320 -8.30 24.37 -16.43
CA ARG A 320 -9.21 23.98 -15.34
C ARG A 320 -8.88 22.55 -14.91
N HIS A 321 -8.75 22.36 -13.61
CA HIS A 321 -8.53 21.06 -12.98
C HIS A 321 -9.75 20.71 -12.12
N ASN A 322 -10.43 19.62 -12.48
CA ASN A 322 -11.58 19.08 -11.77
C ASN A 322 -11.15 17.84 -11.02
N ILE A 323 -11.18 17.88 -9.68
CA ILE A 323 -10.92 16.70 -8.85
C ILE A 323 -12.25 15.98 -8.63
N LEU A 324 -12.39 14.80 -9.21
CA LEU A 324 -13.52 13.88 -9.01
C LEU A 324 -13.21 12.97 -7.81
N ILE A 325 -13.99 13.11 -6.74
CA ILE A 325 -13.83 12.39 -5.48
C ILE A 325 -14.94 11.34 -5.39
N CYS A 326 -14.59 10.06 -5.52
CA CYS A 326 -15.53 8.97 -5.32
C CYS A 326 -15.46 8.48 -3.87
N LEU A 327 -16.61 8.45 -3.18
CA LEU A 327 -16.73 7.76 -1.89
C LEU A 327 -17.42 6.41 -2.11
N ASP A 328 -16.82 5.35 -1.55
CA ASP A 328 -17.29 3.97 -1.68
C ASP A 328 -17.15 3.24 -0.33
N ASP A 329 -17.63 2.00 -0.22
CA ASP A 329 -18.04 1.34 1.03
C ASP A 329 -16.97 1.22 2.17
N ASN A 330 -15.69 1.51 1.91
CA ASN A 330 -14.70 1.97 2.91
C ASN A 330 -13.57 2.84 2.31
N ASN A 331 -13.74 3.32 1.06
CA ASN A 331 -12.68 3.88 0.23
C ASN A 331 -12.97 5.31 -0.22
N VAL A 332 -11.90 6.07 -0.43
CA VAL A 332 -11.93 7.40 -1.06
C VAL A 332 -10.95 7.34 -2.21
N THR A 333 -11.43 7.46 -3.44
CA THR A 333 -10.58 7.51 -4.64
C THR A 333 -10.72 8.86 -5.33
N PHE A 334 -9.67 9.25 -6.05
CA PHE A 334 -9.57 10.52 -6.73
C PHE A 334 -9.22 10.27 -8.19
N SER A 335 -9.89 10.97 -9.10
CA SER A 335 -9.38 11.18 -10.46
C SER A 335 -9.39 12.67 -10.77
N ILE A 336 -8.53 13.07 -11.72
CA ILE A 336 -8.25 14.47 -12.01
C ILE A 336 -8.50 14.67 -13.50
N ASP A 337 -9.58 15.39 -13.81
CA ASP A 337 -9.92 15.82 -15.15
C ASP A 337 -9.30 17.21 -15.38
N THR A 338 -8.25 17.26 -16.22
CA THR A 338 -7.54 18.50 -16.57
C THR A 338 -7.93 18.91 -17.97
N ILE A 339 -8.66 20.02 -18.08
CA ILE A 339 -9.25 20.50 -19.32
C ILE A 339 -8.29 21.49 -19.99
N GLU A 340 -7.79 21.10 -21.16
CA GLU A 340 -6.89 21.90 -22.00
C GLU A 340 -7.60 23.10 -22.62
N GLY A 341 -7.14 24.28 -22.23
CA GLY A 341 -7.55 25.57 -22.77
C GLY A 341 -8.97 26.01 -22.40
N TRP A 342 -9.14 27.32 -22.22
CA TRP A 342 -10.43 28.00 -22.35
C TRP A 342 -10.94 28.05 -23.82
N GLN A 343 -10.57 27.06 -24.65
CA GLN A 343 -10.56 27.12 -26.12
C GLN A 343 -11.09 25.88 -26.87
N THR A 344 -12.21 25.26 -26.48
CA THR A 344 -13.00 24.44 -27.42
C THR A 344 -14.48 24.79 -27.37
N GLY A 345 -15.16 24.70 -28.52
CA GLY A 345 -16.51 25.26 -28.72
C GLY A 345 -16.64 25.89 -30.11
N ASN A 346 -16.82 25.04 -31.13
CA ASN A 346 -17.37 25.47 -32.41
C ASN A 346 -18.74 24.78 -32.55
N ASP A 347 -19.65 25.12 -31.65
CA ASP A 347 -20.93 24.44 -31.54
C ASP A 347 -21.79 24.72 -32.77
N ASN A 348 -21.99 23.66 -33.57
CA ASN A 348 -23.28 23.34 -34.14
C ASN A 348 -23.37 21.81 -34.29
N ASN A 349 -23.73 21.17 -33.18
CA ASN A 349 -23.83 19.71 -32.97
C ASN A 349 -22.49 18.99 -32.82
N ASP A 350 -22.04 18.75 -31.59
CA ASP A 350 -21.33 17.51 -31.26
C ASP A 350 -21.53 17.10 -29.79
N ASN A 351 -21.92 15.83 -29.60
CA ASN A 351 -21.68 15.10 -28.37
C ASN A 351 -20.32 14.43 -28.55
N GLY A 352 -19.25 14.90 -27.90
CA GLY A 352 -17.96 14.25 -28.05
C GLY A 352 -16.80 14.93 -27.36
N ILE A 353 -16.15 14.20 -26.46
CA ILE A 353 -14.78 14.45 -26.00
C ILE A 353 -13.83 14.15 -27.17
N THR A 354 -12.90 15.07 -27.52
CA THR A 354 -11.60 14.93 -28.24
C THR A 354 -11.26 16.22 -29.04
N ASN A 355 -10.01 16.56 -29.39
CA ASN A 355 -8.74 16.63 -28.65
C ASN A 355 -7.82 17.68 -29.36
N MET A 356 -6.63 17.96 -28.82
CA MET A 356 -5.36 18.39 -29.48
C MET A 356 -4.58 19.32 -28.51
N ALA A 357 -3.60 18.89 -27.73
CA ALA A 357 -2.75 17.68 -27.84
C ALA A 357 -2.92 16.67 -26.69
N GLY A 358 -4.04 16.71 -25.96
CA GLY A 358 -4.35 15.78 -24.87
C GLY A 358 -4.21 14.28 -25.20
N HIS A 359 -3.10 13.69 -24.74
CA HIS A 359 -2.87 12.25 -24.60
C HIS A 359 -3.20 11.81 -23.16
N ASN A 360 -4.48 11.86 -22.79
CA ASN A 360 -4.96 11.21 -21.57
C ASN A 360 -5.46 9.80 -21.92
N PHE A 361 -4.80 8.80 -21.33
CA PHE A 361 -5.03 7.39 -21.59
C PHE A 361 -5.91 6.80 -20.50
N GLY A 362 -6.93 6.04 -20.90
CA GLY A 362 -7.55 5.08 -19.99
C GLY A 362 -6.56 3.96 -19.69
N PHE A 363 -5.98 3.97 -18.48
CA PHE A 363 -5.08 2.94 -17.98
C PHE A 363 -5.68 2.32 -16.71
N MET A 364 -6.37 1.20 -16.90
CA MET A 364 -6.85 0.37 -15.78
C MET A 364 -5.99 -0.87 -15.69
N ALA A 365 -5.32 -1.05 -14.55
CA ALA A 365 -4.59 -2.26 -14.21
C ALA A 365 -5.28 -2.95 -13.02
N LYS A 366 -5.37 -4.28 -13.07
CA LYS A 366 -5.79 -5.11 -11.95
C LYS A 366 -4.91 -6.36 -11.87
N GLN A 367 -4.80 -6.89 -10.66
CA GLN A 367 -4.14 -8.16 -10.43
C GLN A 367 -5.06 -9.29 -10.91
N GLU A 368 -4.55 -10.16 -11.77
CA GLU A 368 -5.22 -11.35 -12.30
C GLU A 368 -4.28 -12.54 -12.08
N GLY A 369 -4.34 -13.12 -10.88
CA GLY A 369 -3.29 -14.04 -10.42
C GLY A 369 -2.01 -13.28 -10.05
N PHE A 370 -0.86 -13.74 -10.53
CA PHE A 370 0.41 -12.99 -10.39
C PHE A 370 0.65 -12.02 -11.55
N ASP A 371 -0.11 -12.15 -12.64
CA ASP A 371 -0.09 -11.20 -13.74
C ASP A 371 -0.85 -9.93 -13.38
N ILE A 372 -0.43 -8.81 -13.96
CA ILE A 372 -1.14 -7.55 -13.91
C ILE A 372 -1.73 -7.31 -15.29
N ALA A 373 -3.01 -7.61 -15.43
CA ALA A 373 -3.74 -7.43 -16.67
C ALA A 373 -4.45 -6.07 -16.67
N GLY A 374 -4.58 -5.49 -17.86
CA GLY A 374 -5.21 -4.20 -17.99
C GLY A 374 -5.66 -3.87 -19.40
N VAL A 375 -6.29 -2.70 -19.50
CA VAL A 375 -6.73 -2.13 -20.76
C VAL A 375 -6.03 -0.79 -20.95
N LEU A 376 -5.41 -0.64 -22.12
CA LEU A 376 -4.86 0.62 -22.60
C LEU A 376 -5.78 1.18 -23.69
N GLN A 377 -6.26 2.40 -23.49
CA GLN A 377 -7.04 3.13 -24.48
C GLN A 377 -6.12 4.03 -25.32
N LEU A 378 -6.10 3.85 -26.65
CA LEU A 378 -5.46 4.78 -27.59
C LEU A 378 -6.51 5.57 -28.37
N ASN A 379 -6.26 6.87 -28.55
CA ASN A 379 -7.23 7.81 -29.08
C ASN A 379 -7.16 8.01 -30.61
N SER A 380 -6.16 7.46 -31.32
CA SER A 380 -6.12 7.48 -32.79
C SER A 380 -5.63 6.19 -33.45
N THR A 381 -6.00 6.00 -34.73
CA THR A 381 -5.50 4.91 -35.57
C THR A 381 -4.07 5.10 -36.09
N ALA A 382 -3.47 6.28 -35.92
CA ALA A 382 -2.07 6.51 -36.27
C ALA A 382 -1.16 5.92 -35.19
N ASP A 383 -1.52 6.12 -33.93
CA ASP A 383 -0.74 5.69 -32.75
C ASP A 383 -0.63 4.16 -32.71
N MET A 384 -1.72 3.43 -32.92
CA MET A 384 -1.73 1.95 -32.84
C MET A 384 -0.75 1.23 -33.77
N ASN A 385 -0.43 1.79 -34.94
CA ASN A 385 0.47 1.13 -35.90
C ASN A 385 1.95 1.35 -35.57
N ASN A 386 2.24 2.35 -34.72
CA ASN A 386 3.59 2.74 -34.35
C ASN A 386 3.88 2.57 -32.85
N ALA A 387 2.88 2.44 -31.97
CA ALA A 387 3.08 2.35 -30.53
C ALA A 387 3.81 1.07 -30.13
N THR A 388 5.14 1.17 -29.98
CA THR A 388 5.93 0.16 -29.26
C THR A 388 6.11 0.60 -27.81
N PHE A 389 5.82 -0.29 -26.87
CA PHE A 389 6.01 -0.05 -25.45
C PHE A 389 7.35 -0.64 -25.04
N SER A 390 8.21 0.21 -24.48
CA SER A 390 9.61 -0.12 -24.28
C SER A 390 9.85 -0.83 -22.96
N ASN A 391 9.14 -0.44 -21.90
CA ASN A 391 9.27 -1.01 -20.55
C ASN A 391 7.97 -0.89 -19.75
N ALA A 392 7.66 -1.90 -18.93
CA ALA A 392 6.83 -1.77 -17.74
C ALA A 392 7.73 -1.75 -16.50
N THR A 393 7.48 -0.81 -15.59
CA THR A 393 8.10 -0.78 -14.27
C THR A 393 7.04 -0.77 -13.18
N ILE A 394 7.24 -1.57 -12.14
CA ILE A 394 6.37 -1.58 -10.96
C ILE A 394 7.17 -1.00 -9.80
N LYS A 395 6.57 -0.03 -9.09
CA LYS A 395 7.14 0.61 -7.90
C LYS A 395 6.20 0.43 -6.71
N ASN A 396 6.75 0.14 -5.53
CA ASN A 396 6.01 0.24 -4.27
C ASN A 396 5.78 1.71 -3.89
N ALA A 397 4.93 1.98 -2.90
CA ALA A 397 4.65 3.33 -2.40
C ALA A 397 5.90 4.10 -1.90
N GLU A 398 6.98 3.40 -1.56
CA GLU A 398 8.27 3.99 -1.16
C GLU A 398 9.16 4.41 -2.35
N GLY A 399 8.82 3.98 -3.57
CA GLY A 399 9.57 4.26 -4.80
C GLY A 399 10.96 3.58 -4.88
N THR A 400 11.28 2.69 -3.94
CA THR A 400 12.62 2.13 -3.71
C THR A 400 12.95 0.91 -4.57
N GLN A 401 11.94 0.23 -5.13
CA GLN A 401 12.12 -0.91 -6.03
C GLN A 401 11.52 -0.63 -7.40
N THR A 402 12.26 -0.99 -8.45
CA THR A 402 11.82 -0.98 -9.85
C THR A 402 12.12 -2.33 -10.48
N THR A 403 11.09 -3.11 -10.75
CA THR A 403 11.22 -4.35 -11.52
C THR A 403 10.77 -4.10 -12.94
N HIS A 404 11.63 -4.45 -13.91
CA HIS A 404 11.23 -4.50 -15.32
C HIS A 404 10.35 -5.73 -15.52
N ALA A 405 9.19 -5.55 -16.12
CA ALA A 405 8.28 -6.65 -16.39
C ALA A 405 7.97 -6.72 -17.90
N GLU A 406 7.80 -7.94 -18.41
CA GLU A 406 7.48 -8.14 -19.82
C GLU A 406 6.02 -7.72 -20.08
N ILE A 407 5.81 -6.97 -21.18
CA ILE A 407 4.49 -6.54 -21.63
C ILE A 407 4.10 -7.40 -22.84
N SER A 408 3.02 -8.17 -22.71
CA SER A 408 2.31 -8.74 -23.85
C SER A 408 1.10 -7.88 -24.20
N ILE A 409 0.84 -7.64 -25.49
CA ILE A 409 -0.30 -6.87 -25.98
C ILE A 409 -1.13 -7.74 -26.93
N GLU A 410 -2.35 -8.09 -26.50
CA GLU A 410 -3.26 -8.98 -27.23
C GLU A 410 -4.32 -8.18 -28.00
N GLY A 411 -4.00 -7.88 -29.26
CA GLY A 411 -4.96 -7.35 -30.24
C GLY A 411 -5.41 -5.90 -30.01
N TRP A 412 -5.99 -5.32 -31.07
CA TRP A 412 -6.60 -4.00 -31.04
C TRP A 412 -8.07 -4.11 -31.41
N TYR A 413 -8.94 -4.14 -30.40
CA TYR A 413 -10.38 -4.33 -30.59
C TYR A 413 -10.99 -3.09 -31.24
N SER A 414 -11.80 -3.29 -32.28
CA SER A 414 -12.36 -2.23 -33.12
C SER A 414 -13.89 -2.13 -33.11
N SER A 415 -14.52 -2.61 -32.03
CA SER A 415 -15.92 -2.37 -31.69
C SER A 415 -16.20 -2.80 -30.25
N ALA A 416 -17.31 -2.31 -29.67
CA ALA A 416 -17.70 -2.52 -28.28
C ALA A 416 -18.13 -3.98 -27.98
N GLU A 417 -17.16 -4.86 -27.76
CA GLU A 417 -17.35 -6.19 -27.16
C GLU A 417 -16.34 -6.47 -26.04
N CYS A 418 -16.61 -5.90 -24.86
CA CYS A 418 -16.22 -6.51 -23.58
C CYS A 418 -17.26 -6.16 -22.49
N ILE A 419 -18.22 -7.07 -22.33
CA ILE A 419 -19.02 -7.36 -21.12
C ILE A 419 -19.84 -6.17 -20.52
N GLY A 420 -21.05 -5.93 -21.05
CA GLY A 420 -22.10 -5.17 -20.33
C GLY A 420 -22.96 -4.20 -21.15
N GLN A 421 -23.74 -4.67 -22.13
CA GLN A 421 -24.74 -3.83 -22.83
C GLN A 421 -25.93 -3.51 -21.88
N SER A 422 -26.74 -2.44 -22.02
CA SER A 422 -27.15 -1.63 -23.20
C SER A 422 -27.75 -0.28 -22.73
N TYR A 423 -28.05 0.77 -23.51
CA TYR A 423 -28.07 1.06 -24.96
C TYR A 423 -27.77 2.57 -25.19
N GLY A 424 -27.25 2.96 -26.37
CA GLY A 424 -27.37 4.33 -26.90
C GLY A 424 -26.08 4.98 -27.40
N LEU A 425 -25.69 4.68 -28.65
CA LEU A 425 -24.49 5.25 -29.30
C LEU A 425 -24.83 6.45 -30.21
N PRO A 426 -23.95 7.46 -30.26
CA PRO A 426 -23.30 7.86 -31.52
C PRO A 426 -21.82 7.44 -31.55
N SER A 427 -21.19 7.58 -32.72
CA SER A 427 -19.92 6.91 -33.04
C SER A 427 -18.66 7.69 -32.67
N ALA A 428 -17.94 7.21 -31.64
CA ALA A 428 -16.49 7.38 -31.51
C ALA A 428 -15.87 5.99 -31.29
N THR A 429 -15.11 5.48 -32.26
CA THR A 429 -14.39 4.20 -32.11
C THR A 429 -13.10 4.40 -31.33
N ALA A 430 -13.20 4.49 -30.00
CA ALA A 430 -12.08 4.20 -29.11
C ALA A 430 -11.60 2.77 -29.37
N ARG A 431 -10.28 2.57 -29.50
CA ARG A 431 -9.69 1.25 -29.70
C ARG A 431 -8.84 0.89 -28.49
N PHE A 432 -9.09 -0.31 -27.98
CA PHE A 432 -8.49 -0.80 -26.76
C PHE A 432 -7.48 -1.89 -27.08
N GLY A 433 -6.29 -1.79 -26.49
CA GLY A 433 -5.32 -2.87 -26.41
C GLY A 433 -5.41 -3.51 -25.04
N LYS A 434 -5.59 -4.84 -24.97
CA LYS A 434 -5.42 -5.56 -23.71
C LYS A 434 -3.92 -5.77 -23.51
N PHE A 435 -3.42 -5.41 -22.33
CA PHE A 435 -2.06 -5.75 -21.93
C PHE A 435 -2.08 -6.77 -20.79
N THR A 436 -1.04 -7.61 -20.77
CA THR A 436 -0.65 -8.39 -19.60
C THR A 436 0.79 -8.02 -19.28
N VAL A 437 1.04 -7.60 -18.05
CA VAL A 437 2.37 -7.46 -17.48
C VAL A 437 2.62 -8.69 -16.62
N THR A 438 3.70 -9.42 -16.87
CA THR A 438 4.10 -10.60 -16.07
C THR A 438 5.35 -10.26 -15.26
N PRO A 439 5.18 -9.81 -14.00
CA PRO A 439 6.31 -9.43 -13.15
C PRO A 439 6.78 -10.59 -12.27
N ASP A 440 8.10 -10.76 -12.10
CA ASP A 440 8.65 -11.86 -11.28
C ASP A 440 8.26 -11.71 -9.80
N PRO A 441 7.50 -12.65 -9.19
CA PRO A 441 6.98 -12.56 -7.81
C PRO A 441 7.94 -12.14 -6.69
N SER A 442 9.27 -12.17 -6.91
CA SER A 442 10.26 -11.52 -6.04
C SER A 442 10.03 -10.00 -5.81
N PHE A 443 9.38 -9.25 -6.73
CA PHE A 443 9.13 -7.81 -6.53
C PHE A 443 8.07 -7.48 -5.46
N MET A 444 7.19 -8.43 -5.13
CA MET A 444 6.11 -8.22 -4.17
C MET A 444 6.66 -8.21 -2.75
N THR A 445 7.26 -7.10 -2.31
CA THR A 445 7.98 -7.01 -1.03
C THR A 445 7.15 -6.43 0.13
N SER A 446 5.97 -5.87 -0.15
CA SER A 446 5.00 -5.41 0.84
C SER A 446 3.57 -5.51 0.28
N ASN A 447 2.55 -5.67 1.12
CA ASN A 447 1.16 -5.47 0.70
C ASN A 447 0.84 -3.97 0.53
N GLY A 448 -0.08 -3.66 -0.39
CA GLY A 448 -0.67 -2.33 -0.52
C GLY A 448 -0.48 -1.69 -1.90
N LEU A 449 -0.30 -0.37 -1.92
CA LEU A 449 -0.32 0.42 -3.15
C LEU A 449 1.02 0.34 -3.91
N TYR A 450 0.94 -0.19 -5.12
CA TYR A 450 1.98 -0.14 -6.13
C TYR A 450 1.56 0.80 -7.26
N THR A 451 2.54 1.39 -7.95
CA THR A 451 2.32 2.12 -9.19
C THR A 451 2.96 1.33 -10.33
N LEU A 452 2.12 0.78 -11.22
CA LEU A 452 2.55 0.27 -12.51
C LEU A 452 2.75 1.46 -13.44
N SER A 453 3.92 1.57 -14.05
CA SER A 453 4.27 2.59 -15.04
C SER A 453 4.65 1.90 -16.35
N ILE A 454 4.00 2.26 -17.46
CA ILE A 454 4.37 1.80 -18.81
C ILE A 454 4.84 2.99 -19.63
N THR A 455 6.04 2.87 -20.19
CA THR A 455 6.64 3.91 -21.03
C THR A 455 6.63 3.46 -22.48
N ASP A 456 6.20 4.32 -23.39
CA ASP A 456 6.26 4.07 -24.83
C ASP A 456 7.66 4.31 -25.43
N GLN A 457 7.74 4.38 -26.75
CA GLN A 457 8.99 4.64 -27.49
C GLN A 457 9.38 6.12 -27.57
N ASP A 458 8.39 7.01 -27.40
CA ASP A 458 8.55 8.46 -27.46
C ASP A 458 8.84 9.04 -26.06
N ASN A 459 8.94 8.14 -25.06
CA ASN A 459 9.28 8.33 -23.65
C ASN A 459 8.14 8.95 -22.81
N ASP A 460 6.90 8.90 -23.31
CA ASP A 460 5.72 9.22 -22.53
C ASP A 460 5.39 8.06 -21.60
N THR A 461 5.16 8.37 -20.31
CA THR A 461 4.97 7.38 -19.25
C THR A 461 3.57 7.45 -18.66
N ASN A 462 2.81 6.39 -18.89
CA ASN A 462 1.50 6.18 -18.28
C ASN A 462 1.65 5.48 -16.95
N THR A 463 0.87 5.87 -15.94
CA THR A 463 0.91 5.25 -14.61
C THR A 463 -0.48 4.90 -14.11
N SER A 464 -0.58 3.84 -13.30
CA SER A 464 -1.81 3.51 -12.58
C SER A 464 -1.49 2.80 -11.27
N ASN A 465 -2.37 3.02 -10.30
CA ASN A 465 -2.22 2.47 -8.97
C ASN A 465 -2.89 1.10 -8.88
N LEU A 466 -2.09 0.11 -8.51
CA LEU A 466 -2.51 -1.26 -8.27
C LEU A 466 -2.41 -1.53 -6.76
N ASN A 467 -3.52 -1.90 -6.13
CA ASN A 467 -3.46 -2.49 -4.79
C ASN A 467 -3.12 -3.98 -4.96
N VAL A 468 -1.93 -4.38 -4.50
CA VAL A 468 -1.47 -5.77 -4.52
C VAL A 468 -1.65 -6.34 -3.12
N GLU A 469 -2.41 -7.44 -3.02
CA GLU A 469 -2.67 -8.14 -1.77
C GLU A 469 -2.30 -9.62 -1.89
N TYR A 470 -1.49 -10.09 -0.96
CA TYR A 470 -1.07 -11.48 -0.83
C TYR A 470 -0.84 -11.82 0.65
N SER A 471 -0.59 -13.09 0.93
CA SER A 471 0.01 -13.53 2.19
C SER A 471 1.26 -14.34 1.87
N ASP A 472 2.33 -14.13 2.62
CA ASP A 472 3.60 -14.80 2.42
C ASP A 472 4.12 -15.51 3.68
N MET A 473 4.99 -16.49 3.46
CA MET A 473 5.86 -17.03 4.50
C MET A 473 7.28 -17.21 4.00
N ALA A 474 8.27 -17.10 4.89
CA ALA A 474 9.67 -17.31 4.58
C ALA A 474 10.35 -18.29 5.55
N PHE A 475 11.31 -19.03 5.02
CA PHE A 475 12.21 -19.90 5.76
C PHE A 475 13.56 -19.93 5.07
N THR A 476 14.65 -20.09 5.83
CA THR A 476 16.01 -20.12 5.28
C THR A 476 16.52 -21.56 5.23
N ILE A 477 17.09 -21.92 4.09
CA ILE A 477 17.86 -23.15 3.92
C ILE A 477 19.37 -22.86 3.87
N GLU A 478 20.19 -23.84 4.21
CA GLU A 478 21.65 -23.83 4.08
C GLU A 478 22.08 -24.91 3.06
N THR A 479 22.89 -24.52 2.07
CA THR A 479 23.52 -25.45 1.13
C THR A 479 25.01 -25.58 1.44
N THR A 480 25.44 -26.78 1.80
CA THR A 480 26.84 -27.08 2.17
C THR A 480 27.70 -27.53 1.00
N GLU A 481 27.08 -27.90 -0.13
CA GLU A 481 27.73 -28.30 -1.37
C GLU A 481 27.21 -27.48 -2.56
N THR A 482 27.99 -27.38 -3.64
CA THR A 482 27.54 -26.71 -4.87
C THR A 482 26.63 -27.63 -5.67
N ASN A 483 25.56 -27.08 -6.24
CA ASN A 483 24.50 -27.84 -6.92
C ASN A 483 23.67 -28.75 -5.98
N SER A 484 23.54 -28.38 -4.70
CA SER A 484 22.52 -28.97 -3.83
C SER A 484 21.12 -28.65 -4.35
N THR A 485 20.26 -29.66 -4.42
CA THR A 485 18.84 -29.51 -4.81
C THR A 485 17.95 -29.56 -3.58
N PHE A 486 17.14 -28.52 -3.38
CA PHE A 486 16.07 -28.53 -2.39
C PHE A 486 14.73 -28.85 -3.08
N THR A 487 13.90 -29.68 -2.44
CA THR A 487 12.55 -30.03 -2.88
C THR A 487 11.53 -29.46 -1.88
N LEU A 488 10.66 -28.56 -2.33
CA LEU A 488 9.58 -28.02 -1.52
C LEU A 488 8.53 -29.13 -1.27
N PRO A 489 8.11 -29.41 -0.02
CA PRO A 489 7.42 -30.65 0.32
C PRO A 489 5.91 -30.68 0.02
N PHE A 490 5.41 -29.85 -0.90
CA PHE A 490 4.00 -29.85 -1.29
C PHE A 490 3.57 -31.17 -1.96
N PRO A 491 2.30 -31.59 -1.81
CA PRO A 491 1.72 -32.64 -2.64
C PRO A 491 1.60 -32.18 -4.10
N THR A 492 1.81 -33.11 -5.03
CA THR A 492 1.48 -32.90 -6.46
C THR A 492 -0.02 -33.05 -6.67
N GLY A 493 -0.62 -32.17 -7.47
CA GLY A 493 -2.07 -32.16 -7.70
C GLY A 493 -2.59 -30.77 -8.02
N THR A 494 -3.91 -30.64 -8.10
CA THR A 494 -4.58 -29.36 -8.32
C THR A 494 -4.57 -28.49 -7.08
N ILE A 495 -4.38 -27.18 -7.24
CA ILE A 495 -4.49 -26.17 -6.18
C ILE A 495 -5.68 -25.23 -6.42
N SER A 496 -6.17 -24.63 -5.33
CA SER A 496 -7.35 -23.73 -5.34
C SER A 496 -7.00 -22.25 -5.47
N THR A 497 -5.74 -21.88 -5.22
CA THR A 497 -5.21 -20.52 -5.29
C THR A 497 -3.80 -20.56 -5.89
N PRO A 498 -3.43 -19.60 -6.77
CA PRO A 498 -2.07 -19.50 -7.29
C PRO A 498 -1.05 -19.21 -6.18
N ILE A 499 0.12 -19.82 -6.29
CA ILE A 499 1.26 -19.68 -5.37
C ILE A 499 2.53 -19.41 -6.15
N ALA A 500 3.41 -18.56 -5.60
CA ALA A 500 4.74 -18.34 -6.13
C ALA A 500 5.82 -18.74 -5.12
N ILE A 501 6.91 -19.32 -5.60
CA ILE A 501 8.09 -19.70 -4.84
C ILE A 501 9.25 -18.81 -5.29
N VAL A 502 9.73 -17.94 -4.40
CA VAL A 502 10.93 -17.15 -4.58
C VAL A 502 12.09 -17.90 -3.92
N TRP A 503 13.08 -18.34 -4.70
CA TRP A 503 14.12 -19.27 -4.23
C TRP A 503 15.27 -18.62 -3.44
N GLY A 504 15.37 -17.29 -3.45
CA GLY A 504 16.34 -16.53 -2.65
C GLY A 504 17.75 -16.40 -3.23
N ASP A 505 18.02 -16.96 -4.42
CA ASP A 505 19.34 -16.94 -5.07
C ASP A 505 19.45 -15.98 -6.28
N ASN A 506 18.43 -15.15 -6.48
CA ASN A 506 18.23 -14.25 -7.64
C ASN A 506 17.94 -14.98 -8.97
N THR A 507 17.60 -16.27 -8.94
CA THR A 507 16.94 -16.92 -10.08
C THR A 507 15.46 -16.53 -10.15
N SER A 508 14.82 -16.74 -11.30
CA SER A 508 13.40 -16.43 -11.48
C SER A 508 12.51 -17.26 -10.54
N SER A 509 11.47 -16.63 -10.01
CA SER A 509 10.48 -17.30 -9.15
C SER A 509 9.69 -18.36 -9.92
N THR A 510 9.32 -19.45 -9.24
CA THR A 510 8.44 -20.49 -9.82
C THR A 510 6.98 -20.16 -9.49
N ILE A 511 6.12 -20.09 -10.51
CA ILE A 511 4.68 -19.89 -10.36
C ILE A 511 3.97 -21.25 -10.44
N LEU A 512 3.04 -21.49 -9.53
CA LEU A 512 2.14 -22.64 -9.47
C LEU A 512 0.72 -22.09 -9.58
N ASP A 513 0.05 -22.29 -10.71
CA ASP A 513 -1.23 -21.64 -11.05
C ASP A 513 -2.44 -22.60 -11.00
N ASN A 514 -2.23 -23.88 -11.29
CA ASN A 514 -3.31 -24.85 -11.48
C ASN A 514 -2.94 -26.26 -11.01
N ILE A 515 -1.85 -26.84 -11.52
CA ILE A 515 -1.42 -28.21 -11.21
C ILE A 515 0.05 -28.21 -10.79
N ILE A 516 0.34 -28.68 -9.58
CA ILE A 516 1.70 -28.89 -9.08
C ILE A 516 2.26 -30.21 -9.62
N THR A 517 3.36 -30.14 -10.35
CA THR A 517 4.19 -31.29 -10.75
C THR A 517 5.42 -31.43 -9.84
N ALA A 518 6.01 -32.63 -9.79
CA ALA A 518 7.19 -32.89 -8.96
C ALA A 518 8.44 -32.10 -9.38
N THR A 519 8.51 -31.66 -10.64
CA THR A 519 9.63 -30.90 -11.20
C THR A 519 9.62 -29.44 -10.80
N GLU A 520 8.45 -28.82 -10.64
CA GLU A 520 8.33 -27.40 -10.24
C GLU A 520 8.65 -27.17 -8.75
N LEU A 521 8.64 -28.25 -7.96
CA LEU A 521 9.00 -28.20 -6.54
C LEU A 521 10.50 -28.31 -6.29
N GLN A 522 11.33 -28.52 -7.31
CA GLN A 522 12.78 -28.75 -7.18
C GLN A 522 13.58 -27.55 -7.68
N HIS A 523 14.47 -27.04 -6.83
CA HIS A 523 15.42 -25.99 -7.21
C HIS A 523 16.85 -26.37 -6.86
N THR A 524 17.80 -26.06 -7.74
CA THR A 524 19.21 -26.45 -7.61
C THR A 524 20.10 -25.22 -7.47
N TYR A 525 20.69 -25.06 -6.30
CA TYR A 525 21.50 -23.90 -5.94
C TYR A 525 22.92 -24.04 -6.48
N SER A 526 23.32 -23.15 -7.38
CA SER A 526 24.64 -23.20 -8.02
C SER A 526 25.81 -22.94 -7.06
N SER A 527 25.56 -22.36 -5.89
CA SER A 527 26.55 -22.01 -4.87
C SER A 527 26.15 -22.48 -3.46
N THR A 528 27.15 -22.57 -2.57
CA THR A 528 26.97 -22.82 -1.14
C THR A 528 26.54 -21.54 -0.42
N GLY A 529 25.58 -21.61 0.49
CA GLY A 529 25.19 -20.47 1.32
C GLY A 529 23.84 -20.62 2.01
N ASP A 530 23.43 -19.55 2.68
CA ASP A 530 22.09 -19.39 3.24
C ASP A 530 21.18 -18.74 2.20
N PHE A 531 20.04 -19.37 1.91
CA PHE A 531 19.05 -18.89 0.95
C PHE A 531 17.67 -18.83 1.60
N GLN A 532 17.10 -17.63 1.66
CA GLN A 532 15.74 -17.43 2.16
C GLN A 532 14.74 -17.75 1.04
N ILE A 533 14.01 -18.85 1.21
CA ILE A 533 12.89 -19.21 0.34
C ILE A 533 11.64 -18.51 0.85
N ARG A 534 10.92 -17.82 -0.04
CA ARG A 534 9.63 -17.21 0.26
C ARG A 534 8.52 -17.84 -0.57
N ILE A 535 7.43 -18.22 0.08
CA ILE A 535 6.21 -18.72 -0.53
C ILE A 535 5.17 -17.60 -0.46
N ILE A 536 4.59 -17.22 -1.60
CA ILE A 536 3.56 -16.18 -1.72
C ILE A 536 2.26 -16.85 -2.15
N SER A 537 1.16 -16.57 -1.46
CA SER A 537 -0.19 -17.00 -1.82
C SER A 537 -1.10 -15.80 -2.06
N LEU A 538 -1.95 -15.92 -3.07
CA LEU A 538 -2.98 -14.91 -3.38
C LEU A 538 -4.27 -15.09 -2.56
N GLU A 539 -4.35 -16.12 -1.72
CA GLU A 539 -5.43 -16.22 -0.73
C GLU A 539 -5.01 -15.48 0.55
N THR A 540 -5.56 -14.29 0.74
CA THR A 540 -5.26 -13.39 1.86
C THR A 540 -6.09 -13.70 3.11
N ASP A 541 -7.19 -14.43 2.98
CA ASP A 541 -8.02 -14.85 4.12
C ASP A 541 -7.40 -16.08 4.79
N ALA A 542 -6.65 -15.84 5.86
CA ALA A 542 -6.00 -16.88 6.66
C ALA A 542 -6.97 -17.86 7.36
N SER A 543 -8.29 -17.66 7.30
CA SER A 543 -9.28 -18.66 7.72
C SER A 543 -9.47 -19.80 6.70
N LYS A 544 -9.04 -19.59 5.46
CA LYS A 544 -9.06 -20.58 4.37
C LYS A 544 -7.66 -21.20 4.15
N GLN A 545 -7.60 -22.22 3.31
CA GLN A 545 -6.35 -22.82 2.88
C GLN A 545 -5.61 -21.89 1.91
N GLN A 546 -4.48 -21.34 2.38
CA GLN A 546 -3.61 -20.44 1.62
C GLN A 546 -2.55 -21.19 0.82
N ILE A 547 -2.08 -22.33 1.32
CA ILE A 547 -1.07 -23.19 0.65
C ILE A 547 -1.46 -24.67 0.70
N PRO A 548 -0.93 -25.52 -0.21
CA PRO A 548 -0.96 -26.98 -0.06
C PRO A 548 -0.36 -27.41 1.27
N GLU A 549 -0.68 -28.64 1.69
CA GLU A 549 -0.09 -29.24 2.88
C GLU A 549 1.45 -29.16 2.84
N LEU A 550 2.01 -28.35 3.73
CA LEU A 550 3.44 -28.18 3.91
C LEU A 550 3.90 -29.08 5.06
N ASN A 551 4.82 -30.00 4.79
CA ASN A 551 5.38 -30.90 5.80
C ASN A 551 6.86 -31.20 5.49
N PHE A 552 7.80 -30.53 6.13
CA PHE A 552 9.23 -30.75 5.89
C PHE A 552 9.70 -32.15 6.29
N GLY A 553 8.99 -32.82 7.21
CA GLY A 553 9.19 -34.23 7.57
C GLY A 553 8.70 -35.26 6.55
N LYS A 554 8.15 -34.83 5.40
CA LYS A 554 7.67 -35.70 4.33
C LYS A 554 8.76 -36.54 3.66
N TYR A 555 10.02 -36.11 3.75
CA TYR A 555 11.13 -36.80 3.11
C TYR A 555 12.04 -37.47 4.17
N PRO A 556 12.35 -38.76 4.04
CA PRO A 556 11.56 -39.77 3.32
C PRO A 556 10.17 -39.96 3.97
N THR A 557 9.25 -40.61 3.25
CA THR A 557 7.84 -40.72 3.65
C THR A 557 7.64 -41.48 4.96
N LEU A 558 7.57 -40.74 6.07
CA LEU A 558 7.21 -41.29 7.38
C LEU A 558 5.74 -41.70 7.40
N THR A 559 5.49 -43.00 7.25
CA THR A 559 4.23 -43.59 7.71
C THR A 559 4.25 -43.71 9.22
N ALA A 560 3.12 -43.40 9.88
CA ALA A 560 3.01 -43.22 11.32
C ALA A 560 3.11 -44.52 12.16
N ASN A 561 4.17 -45.31 11.99
CA ASN A 561 4.59 -46.38 12.89
C ASN A 561 5.55 -45.83 13.96
N ILE A 562 5.06 -44.86 14.72
CA ILE A 562 5.84 -44.00 15.62
C ILE A 562 6.38 -44.76 16.86
N GLU A 563 5.95 -46.01 17.08
CA GLU A 563 6.47 -46.89 18.13
C GLU A 563 7.91 -47.36 17.87
N GLU A 564 8.30 -47.53 16.60
CA GLU A 564 9.63 -47.97 16.15
C GLU A 564 10.13 -47.08 15.01
N ILE A 565 10.46 -45.82 15.34
CA ILE A 565 10.99 -44.86 14.35
C ILE A 565 12.34 -45.35 13.83
N SER A 566 12.38 -45.71 12.54
CA SER A 566 13.62 -45.70 11.76
C SER A 566 14.05 -44.26 11.55
N PHE A 567 15.30 -43.94 11.88
CA PHE A 567 15.87 -42.61 11.63
C PHE A 567 16.38 -42.53 10.19
N ASP A 568 15.47 -42.76 9.24
CA ASP A 568 15.76 -42.51 7.85
C ASP A 568 16.07 -41.00 7.71
N GLU A 569 17.20 -40.69 7.09
CA GLU A 569 17.73 -39.33 7.13
C GLU A 569 16.93 -38.39 6.23
N ASN A 570 16.34 -37.35 6.81
CA ASN A 570 15.64 -36.30 6.08
C ASN A 570 16.66 -35.33 5.43
N GLU A 571 17.39 -35.78 4.41
CA GLU A 571 18.41 -34.95 3.75
C GLU A 571 17.85 -33.61 3.24
N ASN A 572 16.61 -33.61 2.75
CA ASN A 572 15.94 -32.40 2.27
C ASN A 572 15.61 -31.43 3.42
N GLY A 573 15.10 -31.94 4.54
CA GLY A 573 14.77 -31.17 5.73
C GLY A 573 16.00 -30.71 6.51
N LYS A 574 17.11 -31.48 6.48
CA LYS A 574 18.41 -31.07 7.03
C LYS A 574 18.93 -29.76 6.41
N MET A 575 18.47 -29.39 5.21
CA MET A 575 18.78 -28.09 4.61
C MET A 575 18.05 -26.94 5.31
N VAL A 576 16.88 -27.16 5.93
CA VAL A 576 16.08 -26.12 6.60
C VAL A 576 16.74 -25.71 7.91
N LYS A 577 17.19 -24.46 7.99
CA LYS A 577 18.04 -23.89 9.05
C LYS A 577 17.31 -22.94 10.00
N SER A 578 16.32 -22.22 9.49
CA SER A 578 15.39 -21.41 10.29
C SER A 578 14.03 -21.30 9.62
N ILE A 579 13.01 -21.09 10.43
CA ILE A 579 11.74 -20.55 9.98
C ILE A 579 11.77 -19.05 10.32
N ASP A 580 11.44 -18.19 9.35
CA ASP A 580 11.71 -16.75 9.46
C ASP A 580 10.41 -15.96 9.73
N THR A 581 9.27 -16.48 9.27
CA THR A 581 7.93 -15.96 9.53
C THR A 581 6.97 -17.08 9.92
N PRO A 582 5.75 -16.78 10.37
CA PRO A 582 4.71 -17.79 10.57
C PRO A 582 4.38 -18.59 9.34
N LEU A 583 3.94 -19.84 9.55
CA LEU A 583 3.44 -20.69 8.49
C LEU A 583 2.08 -20.16 8.00
N LEU A 584 1.91 -20.07 6.68
CA LEU A 584 0.59 -19.85 6.08
C LEU A 584 -0.35 -21.04 6.38
N ASN A 585 -1.66 -20.80 6.38
CA ASN A 585 -2.64 -21.84 6.63
C ASN A 585 -2.61 -22.89 5.50
N ASN A 586 -2.17 -24.11 5.82
CA ASN A 586 -2.03 -25.21 4.85
C ASN A 586 -3.28 -26.12 4.75
N GLY A 587 -4.38 -25.75 5.42
CA GLY A 587 -5.64 -26.49 5.46
C GLY A 587 -5.67 -27.69 6.42
N SER A 588 -4.54 -28.06 7.04
CA SER A 588 -4.44 -29.21 7.95
C SER A 588 -4.73 -28.84 9.41
N ASN A 589 -5.47 -29.71 10.10
CA ASN A 589 -5.57 -29.72 11.57
C ASN A 589 -4.58 -30.71 12.22
N ASP A 590 -3.75 -31.35 11.41
CA ASP A 590 -2.67 -32.24 11.84
C ASP A 590 -1.32 -31.61 11.47
N LEU A 591 -0.51 -31.31 12.48
CA LEU A 591 0.85 -30.75 12.34
C LEU A 591 1.92 -31.79 12.66
N SER A 592 1.58 -33.07 12.56
CA SER A 592 2.51 -34.16 12.79
C SER A 592 3.70 -34.13 11.84
N SER A 593 4.88 -34.32 12.42
CA SER A 593 6.17 -34.35 11.71
C SER A 593 6.51 -33.10 10.88
N VAL A 594 5.78 -31.99 11.00
CA VAL A 594 5.91 -30.83 10.08
C VAL A 594 7.34 -30.27 9.97
N PHE A 595 8.15 -30.37 11.01
CA PHE A 595 9.59 -30.04 11.02
C PHE A 595 10.50 -31.25 11.33
N TYR A 596 10.01 -32.49 11.23
CA TYR A 596 10.78 -33.69 11.58
C TYR A 596 12.13 -33.73 10.84
N GLY A 597 13.21 -33.99 11.58
CA GLY A 597 14.55 -34.18 11.02
C GLY A 597 15.13 -32.95 10.33
N THR A 598 14.61 -31.74 10.60
CA THR A 598 15.18 -30.50 10.08
C THR A 598 16.36 -30.00 10.93
N SER A 599 17.20 -29.14 10.35
CA SER A 599 18.35 -28.53 11.05
C SER A 599 17.98 -27.19 11.73
N ILE A 600 16.70 -26.96 12.02
CA ILE A 600 16.23 -25.67 12.52
C ILE A 600 16.91 -25.28 13.85
N THR A 601 17.42 -24.06 13.88
CA THR A 601 18.07 -23.46 15.06
C THR A 601 17.19 -22.43 15.75
N THR A 602 16.32 -21.75 14.98
CA THR A 602 15.37 -20.74 15.43
C THR A 602 13.97 -21.00 14.85
N ILE A 603 12.95 -20.65 15.64
CA ILE A 603 11.53 -20.77 15.30
C ILE A 603 10.85 -19.47 15.76
N PRO A 604 9.97 -18.83 14.96
CA PRO A 604 9.30 -17.62 15.36
C PRO A 604 8.23 -17.92 16.43
N ALA A 605 7.99 -16.95 17.31
CA ALA A 605 7.15 -17.13 18.49
C ALA A 605 5.66 -17.35 18.17
N ASP A 606 5.23 -16.95 16.97
CA ASP A 606 3.87 -17.04 16.43
C ASP A 606 3.77 -18.02 15.23
N VAL A 607 4.72 -18.97 15.09
CA VAL A 607 4.83 -19.88 13.93
C VAL A 607 3.54 -20.62 13.58
N PHE A 608 2.73 -20.96 14.60
CA PHE A 608 1.48 -21.70 14.47
C PHE A 608 0.21 -20.84 14.63
N LYS A 609 0.28 -19.50 14.54
CA LYS A 609 -0.87 -18.61 14.83
C LYS A 609 -2.14 -18.88 14.02
N HIS A 610 -2.02 -19.48 12.83
CA HIS A 610 -3.15 -19.84 11.98
C HIS A 610 -3.72 -21.25 12.27
N TYR A 611 -3.17 -21.98 13.24
CA TYR A 611 -3.47 -23.38 13.55
C TYR A 611 -4.23 -23.59 14.87
N ALA A 612 -5.08 -22.62 15.28
CA ALA A 612 -5.95 -22.73 16.46
C ALA A 612 -6.96 -23.91 16.41
N ASN A 613 -7.10 -24.56 15.25
CA ASN A 613 -7.90 -25.77 15.05
C ASN A 613 -7.11 -27.08 15.14
N ALA A 614 -5.78 -27.03 15.26
CA ALA A 614 -4.94 -28.21 15.30
C ALA A 614 -5.29 -29.15 16.46
N THR A 615 -5.35 -30.44 16.17
CA THR A 615 -5.65 -31.52 17.12
C THR A 615 -4.44 -32.39 17.44
N ASN A 616 -3.38 -32.31 16.62
CA ASN A 616 -2.23 -33.21 16.70
C ASN A 616 -0.91 -32.46 16.46
N LEU A 617 0.09 -32.77 17.29
CA LEU A 617 1.47 -32.27 17.24
C LEU A 617 2.50 -33.42 17.40
N ASP A 618 2.11 -34.64 17.02
CA ASP A 618 2.99 -35.80 17.16
C ASP A 618 4.25 -35.64 16.29
N ALA A 619 5.42 -35.80 16.89
CA ALA A 619 6.73 -35.70 16.23
C ALA A 619 7.02 -34.37 15.49
N THR A 620 6.25 -33.29 15.70
CA THR A 620 6.37 -31.99 15.01
C THR A 620 7.82 -31.48 14.91
N PHE A 621 8.61 -31.58 15.99
CA PHE A 621 10.03 -31.20 16.04
C PHE A 621 10.97 -32.40 16.26
N ALA A 622 10.50 -33.64 16.11
CA ALA A 622 11.33 -34.80 16.39
C ALA A 622 12.55 -34.84 15.46
N ASN A 623 13.71 -35.21 16.03
CA ASN A 623 15.01 -35.21 15.37
C ASN A 623 15.48 -33.82 14.86
N CYS A 624 14.89 -32.71 15.34
CA CYS A 624 15.49 -31.36 15.19
C CYS A 624 16.71 -31.24 16.11
N ASN A 625 17.82 -31.88 15.73
CA ASN A 625 18.99 -32.07 16.60
C ASN A 625 19.78 -30.79 16.87
N GLN A 626 19.65 -29.76 16.02
CA GLN A 626 20.25 -28.43 16.19
C GLN A 626 19.40 -27.45 17.03
N LEU A 627 18.14 -27.81 17.35
CA LEU A 627 17.23 -26.94 18.10
C LEU A 627 17.69 -26.83 19.57
N THR A 628 18.06 -25.62 20.01
CA THR A 628 18.66 -25.40 21.34
C THR A 628 17.67 -24.94 22.41
N THR A 629 16.60 -24.27 22.00
CA THR A 629 15.52 -23.71 22.82
C THR A 629 14.27 -23.49 21.96
N VAL A 630 13.14 -23.14 22.57
CA VAL A 630 11.89 -22.78 21.89
C VAL A 630 11.28 -21.50 22.49
N PRO A 631 10.51 -20.71 21.72
CA PRO A 631 9.77 -19.56 22.26
C PRO A 631 8.73 -19.97 23.32
N SER A 632 8.45 -19.09 24.29
CA SER A 632 7.46 -19.36 25.34
C SER A 632 6.02 -19.42 24.85
N SER A 633 5.69 -18.67 23.79
CA SER A 633 4.37 -18.63 23.15
C SER A 633 4.23 -19.59 21.96
N LEU A 634 5.20 -20.51 21.74
CA LEU A 634 5.26 -21.37 20.55
C LEU A 634 3.93 -22.09 20.24
N PHE A 635 3.17 -22.43 21.28
CA PHE A 635 1.91 -23.16 21.19
C PHE A 635 0.68 -22.35 21.71
N GLU A 636 0.78 -21.02 21.75
CA GLU A 636 -0.32 -20.14 22.14
C GLU A 636 -1.52 -20.30 21.19
N GLY A 637 -2.74 -20.37 21.74
CA GLY A 637 -3.98 -20.60 21.01
C GLY A 637 -4.29 -22.07 20.67
N MET A 638 -3.38 -23.01 20.93
CA MET A 638 -3.50 -24.43 20.49
C MET A 638 -4.31 -25.32 21.46
N GLY A 639 -5.33 -24.76 22.14
CA GLY A 639 -6.14 -25.46 23.15
C GLY A 639 -7.03 -26.62 22.67
N LYS A 640 -6.92 -27.02 21.39
CA LYS A 640 -7.62 -28.18 20.81
C LYS A 640 -6.72 -29.42 20.64
N VAL A 641 -5.41 -29.30 20.86
CA VAL A 641 -4.48 -30.42 20.72
C VAL A 641 -4.80 -31.54 21.72
N GLU A 642 -4.88 -32.77 21.20
CA GLU A 642 -5.12 -33.99 21.99
C GLU A 642 -3.85 -34.87 22.13
N SER A 643 -2.86 -34.69 21.26
CA SER A 643 -1.62 -35.50 21.25
C SER A 643 -0.37 -34.64 21.00
N LEU A 644 0.67 -34.90 21.80
CA LEU A 644 2.02 -34.32 21.77
C LEU A 644 3.08 -35.43 21.65
N PHE A 645 2.75 -36.57 21.08
CA PHE A 645 3.60 -37.76 21.19
C PHE A 645 4.89 -37.61 20.37
N SER A 646 6.02 -37.78 21.05
CA SER A 646 7.36 -37.55 20.49
C SER A 646 7.64 -36.12 20.00
N THR A 647 6.86 -35.09 20.35
CA THR A 647 6.97 -33.73 19.76
C THR A 647 8.40 -33.18 19.69
N PHE A 648 9.24 -33.35 20.72
CA PHE A 648 10.64 -32.91 20.77
C PHE A 648 11.66 -34.07 20.82
N ARG A 649 11.23 -35.31 20.51
CA ARG A 649 12.08 -36.50 20.63
C ARG A 649 13.34 -36.33 19.81
N LEU A 650 14.52 -36.62 20.37
CA LEU A 650 15.84 -36.47 19.72
C LEU A 650 16.23 -35.02 19.34
N CYS A 651 15.62 -34.00 19.93
CA CYS A 651 16.24 -32.67 19.97
C CYS A 651 17.44 -32.71 20.92
N THR A 652 18.57 -33.27 20.47
CA THR A 652 19.74 -33.58 21.32
C THR A 652 20.49 -32.34 21.80
N SER A 653 20.36 -31.20 21.12
CA SER A 653 20.87 -29.89 21.55
C SER A 653 19.90 -29.08 22.42
N LEU A 654 18.66 -29.53 22.63
CA LEU A 654 17.65 -28.80 23.38
C LEU A 654 18.03 -28.74 24.86
N THR A 655 18.28 -27.54 25.38
CA THR A 655 18.89 -27.35 26.71
C THR A 655 17.88 -27.01 27.81
N ALA A 656 16.77 -26.37 27.45
CA ALA A 656 15.73 -25.89 28.35
C ALA A 656 14.36 -25.83 27.65
N ILE A 657 13.29 -25.78 28.44
CA ILE A 657 11.90 -25.60 27.99
C ILE A 657 11.29 -24.44 28.76
N PRO A 658 10.61 -23.48 28.10
CA PRO A 658 9.92 -22.38 28.77
C PRO A 658 8.83 -22.85 29.75
N SER A 659 8.65 -22.10 30.83
CA SER A 659 7.52 -22.29 31.75
C SER A 659 6.19 -22.07 31.04
N GLY A 660 5.21 -22.93 31.31
CA GLY A 660 3.84 -22.78 30.81
C GLY A 660 3.61 -23.08 29.33
N ILE A 661 4.61 -23.57 28.58
CA ILE A 661 4.50 -23.81 27.12
C ILE A 661 3.35 -24.76 26.70
N PHE A 662 2.85 -25.60 27.62
CA PHE A 662 1.74 -26.51 27.39
C PHE A 662 0.43 -26.08 28.08
N ASP A 663 0.39 -24.93 28.76
CA ASP A 663 -0.67 -24.59 29.73
C ASP A 663 -2.08 -24.55 29.12
N GLU A 664 -2.21 -24.06 27.88
CA GLU A 664 -3.50 -23.98 27.18
C GLU A 664 -3.98 -25.34 26.64
N MET A 665 -3.07 -26.32 26.50
CA MET A 665 -3.31 -27.63 25.90
C MET A 665 -4.02 -28.60 26.86
N THR A 666 -5.06 -28.12 27.52
CA THR A 666 -5.84 -28.84 28.55
C THR A 666 -6.52 -30.11 28.05
N LYS A 667 -6.68 -30.29 26.73
CA LYS A 667 -7.28 -31.46 26.08
C LYS A 667 -6.32 -32.60 25.78
N VAL A 668 -5.02 -32.42 26.02
CA VAL A 668 -4.01 -33.45 25.73
C VAL A 668 -4.30 -34.74 26.52
N LYS A 669 -4.41 -35.84 25.77
CA LYS A 669 -4.57 -37.22 26.27
C LYS A 669 -3.24 -37.96 26.23
N ASN A 670 -2.36 -37.62 25.28
CA ASN A 670 -1.13 -38.33 24.98
C ASN A 670 0.11 -37.41 25.01
N MET A 671 1.04 -37.72 25.90
CA MET A 671 2.34 -37.06 26.09
C MET A 671 3.49 -38.07 26.02
N GLN A 672 3.28 -39.22 25.38
CA GLN A 672 4.31 -40.25 25.23
C GLN A 672 5.58 -39.65 24.59
N ALA A 673 6.74 -39.99 25.12
CA ALA A 673 8.06 -39.72 24.55
C ALA A 673 8.37 -38.26 24.14
N ILE A 674 7.66 -37.23 24.63
CA ILE A 674 7.85 -35.81 24.23
C ILE A 674 9.33 -35.42 24.18
N PHE A 675 10.07 -35.65 25.27
CA PHE A 675 11.49 -35.28 25.40
C PHE A 675 12.42 -36.50 25.33
N ARG A 676 11.92 -37.63 24.81
CA ARG A 676 12.73 -38.85 24.72
C ARG A 676 14.00 -38.58 23.91
N ASP A 677 15.13 -39.05 24.42
CA ASP A 677 16.46 -38.90 23.83
C ASP A 677 16.95 -37.42 23.70
N CYS A 678 16.30 -36.45 24.37
CA CYS A 678 16.81 -35.08 24.54
C CYS A 678 18.00 -35.06 25.54
N SER A 679 19.17 -35.49 25.08
CA SER A 679 20.33 -35.73 25.94
C SER A 679 20.91 -34.48 26.62
N SER A 680 20.76 -33.29 26.03
CA SER A 680 21.24 -32.02 26.61
C SER A 680 20.22 -31.27 27.46
N LEU A 681 18.98 -31.77 27.59
CA LEU A 681 17.95 -31.12 28.39
C LEU A 681 18.37 -31.14 29.86
N SER A 682 18.54 -29.95 30.45
CA SER A 682 19.18 -29.77 31.76
C SER A 682 18.19 -29.78 32.94
N SER A 683 16.96 -29.32 32.70
CA SER A 683 15.89 -29.22 33.69
C SER A 683 14.54 -29.01 32.99
N LEU A 684 13.45 -29.17 33.73
CA LEU A 684 12.13 -28.69 33.33
C LEU A 684 11.57 -27.74 34.40
N PRO A 685 10.72 -26.75 34.02
CA PRO A 685 9.98 -25.93 34.97
C PRO A 685 9.08 -26.76 35.90
N ASP A 686 8.85 -26.24 37.11
CA ASP A 686 7.79 -26.76 37.98
C ASP A 686 6.42 -26.58 37.31
N GLY A 687 5.48 -27.48 37.58
CA GLY A 687 4.13 -27.43 37.01
C GLY A 687 4.01 -27.61 35.48
N ILE A 688 5.10 -27.88 34.75
CA ILE A 688 5.14 -27.98 33.27
C ILE A 688 4.12 -28.96 32.67
N PHE A 689 3.73 -30.00 33.41
CA PHE A 689 2.72 -30.99 33.02
C PHE A 689 1.46 -30.95 33.91
N SER A 690 1.22 -29.86 34.65
CA SER A 690 0.14 -29.79 35.65
C SER A 690 -1.25 -29.65 35.04
N ARG A 691 -1.39 -28.99 33.88
CA ARG A 691 -2.70 -28.59 33.33
C ARG A 691 -3.37 -29.64 32.43
N GLN A 692 -2.62 -30.64 31.97
CA GLN A 692 -3.13 -31.74 31.14
C GLN A 692 -3.86 -32.75 32.03
N SER A 693 -5.04 -32.37 32.50
CA SER A 693 -5.87 -33.14 33.45
C SER A 693 -6.51 -34.39 32.85
N LEU A 694 -6.62 -34.45 31.52
CA LEU A 694 -7.11 -35.59 30.75
C LEU A 694 -5.99 -36.53 30.27
N CYS A 695 -4.72 -36.20 30.52
CA CYS A 695 -3.60 -36.99 30.00
C CYS A 695 -3.42 -38.30 30.77
N THR A 696 -3.46 -39.41 30.03
CA THR A 696 -3.32 -40.76 30.56
C THR A 696 -2.07 -41.47 30.04
N ASN A 697 -1.38 -40.96 29.01
CA ASN A 697 -0.19 -41.58 28.45
C ASN A 697 1.06 -40.70 28.60
N TYR A 698 1.94 -41.07 29.55
CA TYR A 698 3.28 -40.48 29.76
C TYR A 698 4.41 -41.46 29.45
N ILE A 699 4.17 -42.53 28.68
CA ILE A 699 5.17 -43.56 28.39
C ILE A 699 6.45 -42.91 27.83
N GLN A 700 7.62 -43.27 28.36
CA GLN A 700 8.93 -42.79 27.92
C GLN A 700 9.16 -41.26 27.92
N LEU A 701 8.30 -40.47 28.58
CA LEU A 701 8.28 -39.00 28.54
C LEU A 701 9.67 -38.31 28.60
N LEU A 702 10.56 -38.79 29.49
CA LEU A 702 11.90 -38.25 29.74
C LEU A 702 13.02 -39.32 29.58
N THR A 703 12.74 -40.38 28.82
CA THR A 703 13.71 -41.46 28.57
C THR A 703 14.98 -40.89 27.95
N ASN A 704 16.16 -41.23 28.49
CA ASN A 704 17.47 -40.77 28.03
C ASN A 704 17.67 -39.23 28.04
N CYS A 705 16.95 -38.48 28.89
CA CYS A 705 17.31 -37.10 29.24
C CYS A 705 18.53 -37.09 30.19
N LYS A 706 19.71 -37.43 29.66
CA LYS A 706 20.87 -37.85 30.45
C LYS A 706 21.49 -36.75 31.34
N LYS A 707 21.34 -35.48 30.97
CA LYS A 707 21.83 -34.33 31.75
C LYS A 707 20.75 -33.64 32.60
N MET A 708 19.55 -34.23 32.65
CA MET A 708 18.41 -33.59 33.31
C MET A 708 18.44 -33.76 34.82
N LYS A 709 18.50 -32.63 35.54
CA LYS A 709 18.12 -32.51 36.94
C LYS A 709 16.59 -32.50 37.04
N VAL A 710 16.03 -33.27 37.97
CA VAL A 710 14.57 -33.48 38.06
C VAL A 710 13.97 -32.68 39.21
N SER A 711 12.77 -32.15 38.99
CA SER A 711 11.94 -31.56 40.05
C SER A 711 10.82 -32.52 40.48
N LYS A 712 10.49 -32.46 41.77
CA LYS A 712 9.34 -33.17 42.36
C LYS A 712 7.99 -32.61 41.88
N ASP A 713 7.99 -31.37 41.39
CA ASP A 713 6.77 -30.60 41.13
C ASP A 713 6.41 -30.50 39.64
N ILE A 714 7.09 -31.22 38.74
CA ILE A 714 6.77 -31.21 37.28
C ILE A 714 5.31 -31.54 36.94
N PHE A 715 4.58 -32.20 37.85
CA PHE A 715 3.19 -32.60 37.67
C PHE A 715 2.19 -31.80 38.51
N ILE A 716 2.60 -30.84 39.35
CA ILE A 716 1.72 -30.07 40.25
C ILE A 716 2.00 -28.56 40.18
N ASP A 717 1.00 -27.76 40.48
CA ASP A 717 1.10 -26.31 40.64
C ASP A 717 0.16 -25.90 41.78
N GLU A 718 0.71 -25.82 42.99
CA GLU A 718 -0.07 -25.46 44.17
C GLU A 718 -0.59 -24.01 44.10
N SER A 719 0.03 -23.14 43.30
CA SER A 719 -0.44 -21.75 43.10
C SER A 719 -1.71 -21.70 42.24
N ALA A 720 -1.85 -22.62 41.28
CA ALA A 720 -3.08 -22.87 40.53
C ALA A 720 -4.06 -23.83 41.25
N GLY A 721 -3.75 -24.27 42.48
CA GLY A 721 -4.55 -25.24 43.23
C GLY A 721 -4.48 -26.68 42.70
N ILE A 722 -3.52 -26.98 41.83
CA ILE A 722 -3.28 -28.31 41.25
C ILE A 722 -2.33 -29.08 42.18
N THR A 723 -2.88 -30.04 42.91
CA THR A 723 -2.24 -30.77 44.00
C THR A 723 -2.24 -32.28 43.72
N LYS A 724 -1.44 -33.04 44.48
CA LYS A 724 -1.37 -34.51 44.35
C LYS A 724 -2.74 -35.20 44.49
N SER A 725 -3.68 -34.60 45.23
CA SER A 725 -5.04 -35.12 45.42
C SER A 725 -6.03 -34.87 44.28
N ASN A 726 -5.80 -33.89 43.41
CA ASN A 726 -6.71 -33.56 42.31
C ASN A 726 -6.09 -33.68 40.91
N ARG A 727 -4.76 -33.74 40.80
CA ARG A 727 -4.07 -33.62 39.51
C ARG A 727 -4.53 -34.61 38.43
N PHE A 728 -4.71 -35.88 38.79
CA PHE A 728 -5.18 -36.93 37.88
C PHE A 728 -6.68 -37.27 38.05
N SER A 729 -7.45 -36.44 38.79
CA SER A 729 -8.84 -36.78 39.11
C SER A 729 -9.80 -36.76 37.92
N GLN A 730 -9.39 -36.16 36.79
CA GLN A 730 -10.17 -36.10 35.55
C GLN A 730 -9.72 -37.13 34.50
N ALA A 731 -8.71 -37.96 34.80
CA ALA A 731 -8.30 -39.04 33.92
C ALA A 731 -9.43 -40.06 33.72
N ASP A 732 -9.81 -40.32 32.47
CA ASP A 732 -10.88 -41.26 32.09
C ASP A 732 -10.40 -42.72 31.94
N ASN A 733 -9.09 -42.94 32.06
CA ASN A 733 -8.42 -44.23 31.88
C ASN A 733 -7.23 -44.37 32.85
N VAL A 734 -6.56 -45.53 32.83
CA VAL A 734 -5.33 -45.79 33.60
C VAL A 734 -4.23 -44.83 33.16
N VAL A 735 -3.67 -44.06 34.11
CA VAL A 735 -2.51 -43.20 33.84
C VAL A 735 -1.23 -44.06 33.77
N ARG A 736 -0.49 -43.93 32.68
CA ARG A 736 0.65 -44.76 32.28
C ARG A 736 1.96 -43.99 32.40
N PHE A 737 2.91 -44.51 33.18
CA PHE A 737 4.23 -43.91 33.44
C PHE A 737 5.39 -44.84 33.06
N ASP A 738 5.19 -45.71 32.08
CA ASP A 738 6.15 -46.76 31.71
C ASP A 738 7.45 -46.15 31.15
N ASN A 739 8.60 -46.48 31.74
CA ASN A 739 9.93 -46.01 31.38
C ASN A 739 10.15 -44.48 31.40
N VAL A 740 9.27 -43.69 32.02
CA VAL A 740 9.37 -42.22 32.08
C VAL A 740 10.78 -41.74 32.44
N PHE A 741 11.37 -42.33 33.47
CA PHE A 741 12.65 -41.93 34.06
C PHE A 741 13.83 -42.84 33.65
N TRP A 742 13.71 -43.59 32.54
CA TRP A 742 14.79 -44.47 32.08
C TRP A 742 16.04 -43.67 31.70
N SER A 743 17.18 -43.98 32.34
CA SER A 743 18.49 -43.32 32.08
C SER A 743 18.53 -41.79 32.26
N ILE A 744 17.54 -41.20 32.92
CA ILE A 744 17.51 -39.76 33.24
C ILE A 744 18.64 -39.40 34.20
N GLY A 745 19.28 -38.24 34.00
CA GLY A 745 20.40 -37.79 34.84
C GLY A 745 21.63 -38.72 34.84
N SER A 746 21.74 -39.66 33.90
CA SER A 746 22.83 -40.66 33.85
C SER A 746 24.22 -40.08 33.55
N GLU A 747 24.30 -38.86 33.01
CA GLU A 747 25.54 -38.10 32.77
C GLU A 747 25.79 -37.01 33.85
N LEU A 748 24.93 -36.88 34.87
CA LEU A 748 25.16 -35.98 36.01
C LEU A 748 26.18 -36.58 36.99
N THR A 749 26.99 -35.71 37.59
CA THR A 749 27.96 -36.05 38.65
C THR A 749 27.55 -35.60 40.05
N GLU A 750 26.66 -34.61 40.13
CA GLU A 750 26.10 -34.05 41.36
C GLU A 750 24.71 -33.45 41.09
N ASP A 751 23.99 -33.08 42.16
CA ASP A 751 22.68 -32.38 42.11
C ASP A 751 21.65 -32.95 41.10
N TYR A 752 21.34 -34.23 41.26
CA TYR A 752 20.35 -34.94 40.44
C TYR A 752 18.90 -34.47 40.65
N GLY A 753 18.67 -33.60 41.64
CA GLY A 753 17.36 -33.08 42.00
C GLY A 753 16.51 -34.04 42.84
N THR A 754 15.19 -33.92 42.71
CA THR A 754 14.17 -34.61 43.50
C THR A 754 13.15 -35.25 42.56
N MET A 755 12.83 -36.52 42.76
CA MET A 755 11.88 -37.23 41.88
C MET A 755 10.42 -37.05 42.34
N PRO A 756 9.44 -36.99 41.42
CA PRO A 756 8.01 -37.00 41.78
C PRO A 756 7.59 -38.31 42.46
N ASP A 757 7.09 -38.21 43.69
CA ASP A 757 6.57 -39.31 44.50
C ASP A 757 5.16 -39.74 44.01
N LEU A 758 5.08 -40.30 42.80
CA LEU A 758 3.81 -40.60 42.11
C LEU A 758 2.85 -41.50 42.91
N TRP A 759 3.35 -42.30 43.85
CA TRP A 759 2.53 -43.12 44.75
C TRP A 759 1.69 -42.31 45.75
N ASN A 760 2.01 -41.03 45.97
CA ASN A 760 1.25 -40.11 46.83
C ASN A 760 0.19 -39.30 46.05
N TYR A 761 -0.03 -39.61 44.76
CA TYR A 761 -1.06 -38.98 43.93
C TYR A 761 -2.36 -39.79 43.96
N THR A 762 -3.49 -39.09 43.84
CA THR A 762 -4.82 -39.72 43.74
C THR A 762 -5.16 -40.02 42.28
N PHE A 763 -5.51 -41.27 41.99
CA PHE A 763 -5.91 -41.74 40.66
C PHE A 763 -7.35 -42.30 40.71
N PRO A 764 -8.24 -41.93 39.75
CA PRO A 764 -9.63 -42.41 39.73
C PRO A 764 -9.75 -43.87 39.30
N TYR A 765 -8.84 -44.34 38.45
CA TYR A 765 -8.66 -45.75 38.08
C TYR A 765 -7.42 -46.34 38.76
N LYS A 766 -7.36 -47.66 38.90
CA LYS A 766 -6.16 -48.32 39.46
C LYS A 766 -4.93 -47.92 38.65
N TYR A 767 -3.93 -47.38 39.35
CA TYR A 767 -2.64 -47.02 38.79
C TYR A 767 -1.81 -48.27 38.49
N GLY A 768 -1.04 -48.22 37.40
CA GLY A 768 -0.12 -49.28 37.00
C GLY A 768 -0.73 -50.41 36.15
N TYR A 769 0.17 -51.13 35.46
CA TYR A 769 -0.02 -52.30 34.61
C TYR A 769 -0.55 -52.08 33.18
N TYR A 770 0.35 -52.32 32.21
CA TYR A 770 -0.01 -52.92 30.93
C TYR A 770 -0.04 -54.45 31.05
N ARG A 771 -1.01 -55.10 30.39
CA ARG A 771 -0.93 -56.53 30.09
C ARG A 771 -0.29 -56.70 28.72
N SER A 772 0.87 -57.37 28.65
CA SER A 772 1.36 -57.85 27.35
C SER A 772 0.39 -58.90 26.79
N ALA A 773 0.38 -59.06 25.46
CA ALA A 773 -0.33 -60.15 24.79
C ALA A 773 0.14 -61.56 25.25
N THR A 774 1.29 -61.66 25.91
CA THR A 774 1.86 -62.90 26.48
C THR A 774 1.50 -63.14 27.94
N GLY A 775 0.70 -62.27 28.58
CA GLY A 775 0.12 -62.51 29.91
C GLY A 775 1.03 -62.26 31.11
N SER A 776 2.32 -61.92 30.90
CA SER A 776 3.27 -61.64 31.98
C SER A 776 3.35 -60.13 32.29
N PRO A 777 3.04 -59.68 33.53
CA PRO A 777 3.07 -58.26 33.89
C PRO A 777 4.50 -57.73 34.04
N THR A 778 4.99 -56.99 33.05
CA THR A 778 6.28 -56.32 33.11
C THR A 778 6.13 -54.87 33.57
N ARG A 779 6.33 -54.65 34.87
CA ARG A 779 6.36 -53.33 35.52
C ARG A 779 7.59 -52.56 35.01
N TYR A 780 7.52 -51.27 34.67
CA TYR A 780 8.73 -50.51 34.29
C TYR A 780 8.61 -49.07 34.73
N PHE A 781 8.83 -48.82 36.02
CA PHE A 781 8.91 -47.45 36.53
C PHE A 781 10.34 -46.91 36.51
N ILE A 782 11.33 -47.76 36.84
CA ILE A 782 12.68 -47.35 37.24
C ILE A 782 13.71 -48.37 36.73
N SER A 783 14.61 -47.94 35.85
CA SER A 783 16.01 -48.43 35.77
C SER A 783 16.98 -47.29 35.39
N PRO A 784 17.36 -46.47 36.38
CA PRO A 784 18.60 -45.72 36.38
C PRO A 784 19.72 -46.60 36.95
N LYS A 785 20.89 -46.58 36.34
CA LYS A 785 22.11 -47.10 36.98
C LYS A 785 22.53 -46.31 38.24
N ASN A 786 21.90 -45.15 38.48
CA ASN A 786 22.31 -44.14 39.48
C ASN A 786 21.22 -43.80 40.52
N ILE A 787 20.31 -44.75 40.86
CA ILE A 787 19.22 -44.55 41.84
C ILE A 787 19.70 -43.94 43.17
N LEU A 788 20.92 -44.24 43.60
CA LEU A 788 21.54 -43.81 44.85
C LEU A 788 21.55 -42.29 45.11
N ASN A 789 21.48 -41.48 44.07
CA ASN A 789 21.86 -40.07 44.16
C ASN A 789 20.67 -39.09 44.16
N TRP A 790 19.43 -39.59 44.22
CA TRP A 790 18.21 -38.78 44.34
C TRP A 790 17.82 -38.53 45.80
N THR A 791 17.53 -37.28 46.15
CA THR A 791 17.43 -36.82 47.54
C THR A 791 16.25 -37.37 48.34
N ASN A 792 15.22 -37.91 47.66
CA ASN A 792 13.96 -38.34 48.27
C ASN A 792 13.54 -39.79 47.97
N TYR A 793 14.44 -40.60 47.40
CA TYR A 793 14.10 -41.90 46.79
C TYR A 793 14.72 -43.10 47.54
N SER A 794 14.65 -43.12 48.86
CA SER A 794 15.14 -44.24 49.69
C SER A 794 14.16 -45.42 49.80
N GLU A 795 12.87 -45.19 49.57
CA GLU A 795 11.80 -46.17 49.72
C GLU A 795 10.81 -46.07 48.55
N ILE A 796 10.46 -47.20 47.92
CA ILE A 796 9.44 -47.25 46.85
C ILE A 796 8.45 -48.41 47.09
N PRO A 797 7.13 -48.21 46.89
CA PRO A 797 6.16 -49.28 47.06
C PRO A 797 6.29 -50.37 45.99
N SER A 798 6.18 -51.65 46.36
CA SER A 798 6.50 -52.81 45.51
C SER A 798 5.75 -52.92 44.18
N ILE A 799 4.55 -52.34 44.07
CA ILE A 799 3.78 -52.24 42.82
C ILE A 799 4.39 -51.25 41.80
N TRP A 800 5.21 -50.30 42.26
CA TRP A 800 5.97 -49.35 41.45
C TRP A 800 7.40 -49.83 41.13
N TYR A 801 7.80 -51.06 41.45
CA TYR A 801 9.15 -51.58 41.15
C TYR A 801 9.14 -52.98 40.51
N LYS A 802 10.14 -53.30 39.66
CA LYS A 802 10.22 -54.56 38.88
C LYS A 802 11.35 -55.50 39.27
N TYR A 803 12.56 -54.97 39.38
CA TYR A 803 13.77 -55.77 39.40
C TYR A 803 13.90 -56.54 40.72
N GLU A 804 14.77 -57.54 40.76
CA GLU A 804 15.06 -58.27 41.99
C GLU A 804 15.76 -57.36 43.01
N GLU A 805 15.62 -57.65 44.32
CA GLU A 805 16.36 -56.92 45.36
C GLU A 805 17.88 -57.01 45.19
N SER A 806 18.38 -58.01 44.45
CA SER A 806 19.77 -58.20 44.07
C SER A 806 20.31 -57.12 43.11
N GLU A 807 19.43 -56.39 42.41
CA GLU A 807 19.79 -55.28 41.51
C GLU A 807 19.60 -53.90 42.17
N LEU A 808 19.20 -53.87 43.44
CA LEU A 808 19.07 -52.62 44.20
C LEU A 808 20.42 -52.12 44.73
N PRO A 809 20.63 -50.80 44.78
CA PRO A 809 21.71 -50.24 45.58
C PRO A 809 21.48 -50.45 47.09
N GLU A 810 22.56 -50.60 47.86
CA GLU A 810 22.52 -50.94 49.31
C GLU A 810 21.66 -50.01 50.19
N ASN A 811 21.43 -48.77 49.76
CA ASN A 811 20.65 -47.76 50.51
C ASN A 811 19.16 -47.68 50.12
N PHE A 812 18.68 -48.56 49.24
CA PHE A 812 17.34 -48.49 48.68
C PHE A 812 16.46 -49.66 49.16
N LYS A 813 15.19 -49.39 49.49
CA LYS A 813 14.25 -50.41 49.98
C LYS A 813 12.97 -50.45 49.17
N ILE A 814 12.55 -51.66 48.81
CA ILE A 814 11.19 -51.92 48.37
C ILE A 814 10.32 -52.06 49.62
N VAL A 815 9.25 -51.26 49.71
CA VAL A 815 8.26 -51.37 50.79
C VAL A 815 7.08 -52.21 50.28
N SER A 816 6.66 -53.21 51.04
CA SER A 816 5.47 -54.00 50.71
C SER A 816 4.21 -53.13 50.77
N THR A 817 3.43 -53.10 49.71
CA THR A 817 2.08 -52.53 49.72
C THR A 817 1.07 -53.55 50.26
N GLU A 818 0.39 -53.19 51.34
CA GLU A 818 -0.93 -53.74 51.69
C GLU A 818 -2.04 -53.11 50.84
#